data_AF-A0A1C4UNM3-F1
#
_entry.id   AF-A0A1C4UNM3-F1
#
_cell.length_a   1.000
_cell.length_b   1.000
_cell.length_c   1.000
_cell.angle_alpha   90.00
_cell.angle_beta   90.00
_cell.angle_gamma   90.00
#
_symmetry.space_group_name_H-M   'P 1'
#
loop_
_entity.id
_entity.type
_entity.pdbx_description
1 polymer ?
#
loop_
_entity_poly.entity_id
_entity_poly.type
_entity_poly.pdbx_seq_one_letter_code
_entity_poly.pdbx_strand_id
1 'polypeptide(L)'
;MAATIGVELTVDDPTARLGGPRPISTRDPRTHSGGAASAMKVQNGAMGKKKAEALRRRVGHQREQNRQQRKSRSAEIQRASRLKLDASSLESAFNARGDKGAELVGGLAMARHVARFKWCETRPELLPPEAWSALAIVPICDIVLTEAGRGWPTGPDMMNRLNWPHQVLWGVDQAVEACRHLRMGNVIGAITIARAQIERWSANVAHHHEIDRREGEETKDYFNRVWSTYPWLRDFALGDTWANLSEWIHGREGIAQALEFGTTPAIPSPDRSGLPETTTSIIKRTATALEVVFRQVRGATSVIAQESGQEKYNHLLQLSPRIDEQPYIDLNFKNLAPLDLAFSTGRVGHAVEQRAETYRAVLQLEEIKDALSKTPNWLLAADSVTERRGRATAFAREAFIHEAEQLGEDFAPHVLHARLFQYIAISEIAEISATWLTGPERDALMLAANALRSAWIMWLEDTDNSLACMRIVLEQACRARAWRRNAHRAARTEAGRGTPTRWVEAAGWGRLSLLTRALGEFSHINSRIRWSGARDALAALLREGERYPELIARGHALDASALLLAHEVVTRLEQRAPSVAAAFREGVTLLEAEDHDSQVEGLLERALAARGLTFGEPDLVEVATNGLDTSTRRQWLPHLFD
;
A
#
# COMPACT_ATOMS: atom_id res chain seq x y z
N MET A 1 -10.93 5.48 -18.84
CA MET A 1 -11.70 4.76 -17.81
C MET A 1 -11.39 5.15 -16.35
N ALA A 2 -10.33 5.89 -16.00
CA ALA A 2 -9.95 6.06 -14.57
C ALA A 2 -9.91 7.50 -13.97
N ALA A 3 -10.15 8.57 -14.74
CA ALA A 3 -10.16 9.96 -14.23
C ALA A 3 -11.38 10.36 -13.33
N THR A 4 -12.07 9.39 -12.71
CA THR A 4 -13.22 9.64 -11.82
C THR A 4 -13.31 8.56 -10.73
N ILE A 5 -12.17 8.12 -10.22
CA ILE A 5 -12.09 7.24 -9.03
C ILE A 5 -12.13 8.07 -7.73
N GLY A 6 -11.95 9.40 -7.82
CA GLY A 6 -12.30 10.34 -6.77
C GLY A 6 -13.82 10.47 -6.54
N VAL A 7 -14.37 9.58 -5.72
CA VAL A 7 -15.56 9.76 -4.87
C VAL A 7 -16.85 10.23 -5.58
N GLU A 8 -17.66 9.27 -6.04
CA GLU A 8 -19.13 9.38 -6.00
C GLU A 8 -19.64 8.70 -4.72
N LEU A 9 -19.61 9.44 -3.62
CA LEU A 9 -20.60 9.29 -2.56
C LEU A 9 -21.34 10.63 -2.53
N THR A 10 -22.59 10.57 -2.94
CA THR A 10 -23.58 11.65 -2.95
C THR A 10 -23.47 12.52 -1.69
N VAL A 11 -23.24 13.82 -1.89
CA VAL A 11 -23.43 14.83 -0.85
C VAL A 11 -24.88 15.29 -1.00
N ASP A 12 -25.74 14.83 -0.10
CA ASP A 12 -26.88 15.66 0.32
C ASP A 12 -26.31 16.66 1.33
N ASP A 13 -26.43 17.95 1.01
CA ASP A 13 -25.94 19.08 1.80
C ASP A 13 -27.12 19.72 2.56
N PRO A 14 -27.20 19.59 3.90
CA PRO A 14 -28.14 20.37 4.70
C PRO A 14 -27.47 21.45 5.56
N THR A 15 -26.31 22.02 5.19
CA THR A 15 -25.70 23.10 5.98
C THR A 15 -24.99 24.17 5.14
N ALA A 16 -25.78 25.04 4.51
CA ALA A 16 -25.33 26.35 4.02
C ALA A 16 -26.25 27.46 4.55
N ARG A 17 -26.13 27.79 5.84
CA ARG A 17 -26.59 29.08 6.40
C ARG A 17 -25.66 29.55 7.50
N LEU A 18 -24.53 30.13 7.11
CA LEU A 18 -23.84 31.13 7.92
C LEU A 18 -23.47 32.31 7.02
N GLY A 19 -24.10 33.44 7.30
CA GLY A 19 -23.92 34.69 6.60
C GLY A 19 -22.61 35.37 6.98
N GLY A 20 -21.97 35.98 5.98
CA GLY A 20 -20.82 36.88 6.13
C GLY A 20 -20.92 38.03 5.11
N PRO A 21 -20.26 39.18 5.37
CA PRO A 21 -20.72 40.51 4.97
C PRO A 21 -20.33 40.90 3.54
N ARG A 22 -21.18 41.73 2.90
CA ARG A 22 -20.94 42.33 1.58
C ARG A 22 -19.82 43.39 1.64
N PRO A 23 -18.93 43.49 0.63
CA PRO A 23 -18.01 44.60 0.53
C PRO A 23 -18.68 45.85 -0.05
N ILE A 24 -18.24 46.98 0.49
CA ILE A 24 -18.69 48.34 0.21
C ILE A 24 -18.14 48.81 -1.14
N SER A 25 -19.04 49.39 -1.94
CA SER A 25 -18.77 50.04 -3.22
C SER A 25 -18.25 51.47 -3.00
N THR A 26 -17.11 51.84 -3.58
CA THR A 26 -16.67 53.22 -3.72
C THR A 26 -16.61 53.63 -5.19
N ARG A 27 -17.17 54.81 -5.48
CA ARG A 27 -17.28 55.47 -6.79
C ARG A 27 -15.99 56.24 -7.14
N ASP A 28 -15.59 56.11 -8.41
CA ASP A 28 -15.16 57.11 -9.44
C ASP A 28 -14.42 58.41 -9.01
N PRO A 29 -13.43 58.92 -9.80
CA PRO A 29 -13.82 59.75 -10.94
C PRO A 29 -12.94 59.70 -12.22
N ARG A 30 -13.66 59.72 -13.35
CA ARG A 30 -13.39 60.30 -14.69
C ARG A 30 -12.13 61.16 -14.87
N THR A 31 -11.40 60.86 -15.95
CA THR A 31 -10.68 61.85 -16.78
C THR A 31 -10.97 61.62 -18.27
N HIS A 32 -11.21 62.72 -18.98
CA HIS A 32 -11.46 62.80 -20.42
C HIS A 32 -10.14 62.89 -21.21
N SER A 33 -9.99 62.11 -22.28
CA SER A 33 -9.36 62.55 -23.53
C SER A 33 -9.48 61.49 -24.64
N GLY A 34 -9.57 61.96 -25.89
CA GLY A 34 -8.99 61.25 -27.05
C GLY A 34 -9.90 60.35 -27.89
N GLY A 35 -10.74 60.97 -28.72
CA GLY A 35 -11.36 60.31 -29.87
C GLY A 35 -10.33 59.99 -30.95
N ALA A 36 -10.04 58.70 -31.12
CA ALA A 36 -9.45 58.05 -32.31
C ALA A 36 -9.28 56.52 -32.10
N ALA A 37 -9.42 56.01 -30.86
CA ALA A 37 -9.30 54.59 -30.52
C ALA A 37 -10.62 53.79 -30.53
N SER A 38 -11.72 54.36 -31.03
CA SER A 38 -13.07 53.80 -30.84
C SER A 38 -13.42 52.69 -31.85
N ALA A 39 -12.92 52.75 -33.09
CA ALA A 39 -13.23 51.71 -34.09
C ALA A 39 -12.42 50.40 -33.88
N MET A 40 -11.17 50.50 -33.42
CA MET A 40 -10.29 49.35 -33.21
C MET A 40 -10.55 48.63 -31.86
N LYS A 41 -11.01 49.35 -30.82
CA LYS A 41 -11.48 48.74 -29.54
C LYS A 41 -12.78 47.96 -29.70
N VAL A 42 -13.68 48.37 -30.60
CA VAL A 42 -14.94 47.64 -30.87
C VAL A 42 -14.68 46.33 -31.64
N GLN A 43 -13.75 46.32 -32.60
CA GLN A 43 -13.35 45.09 -33.30
C GLN A 43 -12.57 44.11 -32.41
N ASN A 44 -11.63 44.58 -31.59
CA ASN A 44 -10.91 43.71 -30.64
C ASN A 44 -11.82 43.18 -29.52
N GLY A 45 -12.80 43.97 -29.06
CA GLY A 45 -13.82 43.52 -28.11
C GLY A 45 -14.79 42.49 -28.69
N ALA A 46 -15.19 42.65 -29.97
CA ALA A 46 -16.04 41.68 -30.67
C ALA A 46 -15.30 40.35 -30.94
N MET A 47 -14.02 40.41 -31.30
CA MET A 47 -13.17 39.23 -31.50
C MET A 47 -12.90 38.50 -30.19
N GLY A 48 -12.67 39.22 -29.09
CA GLY A 48 -12.57 38.66 -27.73
C GLY A 48 -13.86 38.00 -27.25
N LYS A 49 -15.02 38.62 -27.51
CA LYS A 49 -16.34 38.02 -27.19
C LYS A 49 -16.60 36.73 -27.98
N LYS A 50 -16.30 36.70 -29.28
CA LYS A 50 -16.44 35.48 -30.11
C LYS A 50 -15.51 34.35 -29.66
N LYS A 51 -14.24 34.64 -29.33
CA LYS A 51 -13.30 33.65 -28.78
C LYS A 51 -13.75 33.13 -27.42
N ALA A 52 -14.22 34.00 -26.53
CA ALA A 52 -14.75 33.61 -25.22
C ALA A 52 -16.02 32.75 -25.34
N GLU A 53 -16.92 33.06 -26.28
CA GLU A 53 -18.11 32.25 -26.53
C GLU A 53 -17.77 30.88 -27.13
N ALA A 54 -16.83 30.81 -28.06
CA ALA A 54 -16.33 29.55 -28.61
C ALA A 54 -15.67 28.67 -27.53
N LEU A 55 -14.86 29.25 -26.65
CA LEU A 55 -14.25 28.54 -25.52
C LEU A 55 -15.33 28.03 -24.55
N ARG A 56 -16.33 28.85 -24.21
CA ARG A 56 -17.46 28.44 -23.36
C ARG A 56 -18.26 27.28 -23.97
N ARG A 57 -18.51 27.31 -25.28
CA ARG A 57 -19.16 26.19 -26.00
C ARG A 57 -18.31 24.92 -25.97
N ARG A 58 -16.99 25.04 -26.18
CA ARG A 58 -16.05 23.90 -26.13
C ARG A 58 -15.99 23.28 -24.73
N VAL A 59 -15.87 24.10 -23.69
CA VAL A 59 -15.89 23.66 -22.29
C VAL A 59 -17.24 23.05 -21.92
N GLY A 60 -18.35 23.63 -22.39
CA GLY A 60 -19.70 23.09 -22.18
C GLY A 60 -19.87 21.71 -22.83
N HIS A 61 -19.41 21.55 -24.07
CA HIS A 61 -19.43 20.27 -24.79
C HIS A 61 -18.56 19.21 -24.10
N GLN A 62 -17.34 19.57 -23.68
CA GLN A 62 -16.46 18.66 -22.94
C GLN A 62 -17.08 18.22 -21.61
N ARG A 63 -17.72 19.15 -20.87
CA ARG A 63 -18.41 18.83 -19.61
C ARG A 63 -19.58 17.88 -19.82
N GLU A 64 -20.37 18.08 -20.86
CA GLU A 64 -21.49 17.20 -21.19
C GLU A 64 -21.00 15.82 -21.64
N GLN A 65 -19.96 15.74 -22.47
CA GLN A 65 -19.31 14.47 -22.84
C GLN A 65 -18.79 13.73 -21.58
N ASN A 66 -18.08 14.42 -20.69
CA ASN A 66 -17.60 13.84 -19.44
C ASN A 66 -18.77 13.35 -18.56
N ARG A 67 -19.88 14.10 -18.50
CA ARG A 67 -21.08 13.71 -17.75
C ARG A 67 -21.74 12.47 -18.34
N GLN A 68 -21.85 12.38 -19.66
CA GLN A 68 -22.40 11.22 -20.36
C GLN A 68 -21.52 9.98 -20.17
N GLN A 69 -20.20 10.12 -20.30
CA GLN A 69 -19.24 9.05 -20.02
C GLN A 69 -19.35 8.54 -18.58
N ARG A 70 -19.50 9.45 -17.60
CA ARG A 70 -19.70 9.08 -16.19
C ARG A 70 -21.00 8.31 -15.97
N LYS A 71 -22.12 8.77 -16.54
CA LYS A 71 -23.40 8.06 -16.46
C LYS A 71 -23.33 6.68 -17.08
N SER A 72 -22.71 6.55 -18.27
CA SER A 72 -22.50 5.27 -18.93
C SER A 72 -21.70 4.31 -18.06
N ARG A 73 -20.58 4.78 -17.48
CA ARG A 73 -19.73 4.00 -16.58
C ARG A 73 -20.45 3.57 -15.31
N SER A 74 -21.19 4.47 -14.68
CA SER A 74 -21.96 4.17 -13.46
C SER A 74 -23.03 3.11 -13.74
N ALA A 75 -23.72 3.21 -14.88
CA ALA A 75 -24.66 2.18 -15.33
C ALA A 75 -23.96 0.83 -15.58
N GLU A 76 -22.74 0.83 -16.11
CA GLU A 76 -21.97 -0.39 -16.34
C GLU A 76 -21.54 -1.06 -15.05
N ILE A 77 -21.03 -0.29 -14.08
CA ILE A 77 -20.68 -0.78 -12.74
C ILE A 77 -21.92 -1.37 -12.05
N GLN A 78 -23.07 -0.69 -12.13
CA GLN A 78 -24.33 -1.18 -11.54
C GLN A 78 -24.86 -2.44 -12.22
N ARG A 79 -24.63 -2.60 -13.52
CA ARG A 79 -24.99 -3.81 -14.25
C ARG A 79 -24.07 -4.96 -13.86
N ALA A 80 -22.77 -4.72 -13.90
CA ALA A 80 -21.76 -5.72 -13.59
C ALA A 80 -21.83 -6.19 -12.13
N SER A 81 -22.26 -5.32 -11.20
CA SER A 81 -22.41 -5.68 -9.79
C SER A 81 -23.48 -6.74 -9.51
N ARG A 82 -24.39 -6.96 -10.47
CA ARG A 82 -25.48 -7.95 -10.37
C ARG A 82 -25.13 -9.29 -11.00
N LEU A 83 -23.94 -9.42 -11.61
CA LEU A 83 -23.53 -10.65 -12.24
C LEU A 83 -23.24 -11.73 -11.19
N LYS A 84 -23.68 -12.96 -11.49
CA LYS A 84 -23.19 -14.14 -10.79
C LYS A 84 -21.76 -14.42 -11.23
N LEU A 85 -20.91 -14.76 -10.27
CA LEU A 85 -19.46 -14.85 -10.48
C LEU A 85 -18.97 -16.26 -10.83
N ASP A 86 -19.87 -17.22 -11.01
CA ASP A 86 -19.50 -18.53 -11.56
C ASP A 86 -19.14 -18.42 -13.05
N ALA A 87 -18.24 -19.29 -13.50
CA ALA A 87 -17.69 -19.23 -14.86
C ALA A 87 -18.78 -19.26 -15.93
N SER A 88 -19.77 -20.15 -15.81
CA SER A 88 -20.87 -20.28 -16.77
C SER A 88 -21.75 -19.04 -16.88
N SER A 89 -22.08 -18.41 -15.75
CA SER A 89 -22.87 -17.19 -15.71
C SER A 89 -22.11 -16.01 -16.33
N LEU A 90 -20.82 -15.86 -16.02
CA LEU A 90 -20.01 -14.81 -16.63
C LEU A 90 -19.85 -15.04 -18.12
N GLU A 91 -19.55 -16.26 -18.55
CA GLU A 91 -19.43 -16.60 -19.97
C GLU A 91 -20.71 -16.25 -20.75
N SER A 92 -21.87 -16.63 -20.21
CA SER A 92 -23.17 -16.27 -20.80
C SER A 92 -23.39 -14.76 -20.86
N ALA A 93 -23.04 -14.04 -19.80
CA ALA A 93 -23.19 -12.59 -19.72
C ALA A 93 -22.26 -11.85 -20.70
N PHE A 94 -21.03 -12.32 -20.90
CA PHE A 94 -20.07 -11.74 -21.82
C PHE A 94 -20.43 -12.06 -23.28
N ASN A 95 -20.85 -13.28 -23.58
CA ASN A 95 -21.37 -13.64 -24.91
C ASN A 95 -22.57 -12.79 -25.32
N ALA A 96 -23.49 -12.53 -24.39
CA ALA A 96 -24.65 -11.68 -24.65
C ALA A 96 -24.28 -10.21 -24.94
N ARG A 97 -23.04 -9.79 -24.67
CA ARG A 97 -22.57 -8.41 -24.85
C ARG A 97 -21.76 -8.20 -26.11
N GLY A 98 -21.30 -9.28 -26.74
CA GLY A 98 -20.46 -9.24 -27.95
C GLY A 98 -19.29 -8.27 -27.78
N ASP A 99 -19.16 -7.34 -28.71
CA ASP A 99 -18.08 -6.34 -28.80
C ASP A 99 -17.97 -5.38 -27.58
N LYS A 100 -18.90 -5.45 -26.62
CA LYS A 100 -18.83 -4.67 -25.37
C LYS A 100 -18.29 -5.46 -24.18
N GLY A 101 -17.68 -6.62 -24.43
CA GLY A 101 -17.04 -7.44 -23.40
C GLY A 101 -16.00 -6.65 -22.58
N ALA A 102 -15.12 -5.89 -23.24
CA ALA A 102 -14.08 -5.10 -22.57
C ALA A 102 -14.64 -4.07 -21.58
N GLU A 103 -15.75 -3.39 -21.93
CA GLU A 103 -16.43 -2.47 -21.01
C GLU A 103 -17.00 -3.21 -19.80
N LEU A 104 -17.57 -4.41 -20.01
CA LEU A 104 -18.16 -5.22 -18.96
C LEU A 104 -17.11 -5.75 -17.97
N VAL A 105 -15.94 -6.22 -18.43
CA VAL A 105 -14.87 -6.67 -17.51
C VAL A 105 -14.34 -5.53 -16.67
N GLY A 106 -14.18 -4.34 -17.27
CA GLY A 106 -13.81 -3.14 -16.52
C GLY A 106 -14.87 -2.73 -15.50
N GLY A 107 -16.15 -2.77 -15.88
CA GLY A 107 -17.27 -2.54 -14.97
C GLY A 107 -17.29 -3.53 -13.80
N LEU A 108 -17.07 -4.82 -14.07
CA LEU A 108 -17.05 -5.89 -13.07
C LEU A 108 -15.92 -5.72 -12.07
N ALA A 109 -14.69 -5.50 -12.54
CA ALA A 109 -13.54 -5.25 -11.68
C ALA A 109 -13.78 -4.02 -10.78
N MET A 110 -14.22 -2.91 -11.35
CA MET A 110 -14.48 -1.70 -10.56
C MET A 110 -15.62 -1.88 -9.56
N ALA A 111 -16.70 -2.56 -9.94
CA ALA A 111 -17.82 -2.86 -9.04
C ALA A 111 -17.35 -3.68 -7.83
N ARG A 112 -16.54 -4.72 -8.06
CA ARG A 112 -15.98 -5.55 -6.98
C ARG A 112 -15.03 -4.79 -6.09
N HIS A 113 -14.13 -4.00 -6.66
CA HIS A 113 -13.21 -3.18 -5.90
C HIS A 113 -13.95 -2.22 -4.95
N VAL A 114 -14.95 -1.49 -5.46
CA VAL A 114 -15.78 -0.58 -4.65
C VAL A 114 -16.57 -1.34 -3.59
N ALA A 115 -17.14 -2.50 -3.94
CA ALA A 115 -17.88 -3.34 -3.01
C ALA A 115 -17.01 -3.83 -1.85
N ARG A 116 -15.77 -4.24 -2.12
CA ARG A 116 -14.82 -4.64 -1.09
C ARG A 116 -14.49 -3.47 -0.17
N PHE A 117 -14.23 -2.28 -0.71
CA PHE A 117 -13.97 -1.09 0.11
C PHE A 117 -15.14 -0.79 1.07
N LYS A 118 -16.39 -0.80 0.55
CA LYS A 118 -17.60 -0.61 1.36
C LYS A 118 -17.81 -1.73 2.38
N TRP A 119 -17.48 -2.96 2.02
CA TRP A 119 -17.56 -4.08 2.95
C TRP A 119 -16.52 -3.93 4.06
N CYS A 120 -15.27 -3.56 3.75
CA CYS A 120 -14.26 -3.31 4.77
C CYS A 120 -14.72 -2.18 5.69
N GLU A 121 -15.27 -1.09 5.16
CA GLU A 121 -15.81 0.05 5.92
C GLU A 121 -16.79 -0.39 7.02
N THR A 122 -17.64 -1.38 6.78
CA THR A 122 -18.61 -1.89 7.76
C THR A 122 -18.08 -2.97 8.70
N ARG A 123 -16.76 -3.27 8.68
CA ARG A 123 -16.12 -4.33 9.50
C ARG A 123 -15.09 -3.73 10.47
N PRO A 124 -15.51 -3.20 11.62
CA PRO A 124 -14.58 -2.71 12.64
C PRO A 124 -13.66 -3.82 13.19
N GLU A 125 -14.07 -5.08 13.09
CA GLU A 125 -13.29 -6.26 13.52
C GLU A 125 -12.01 -6.45 12.71
N LEU A 126 -11.88 -5.83 11.53
CA LEU A 126 -10.64 -5.78 10.76
C LEU A 126 -9.52 -5.04 11.50
N LEU A 127 -9.85 -4.21 12.48
CA LEU A 127 -8.88 -3.55 13.36
C LEU A 127 -9.13 -4.01 14.80
N PRO A 128 -8.53 -5.13 15.23
CA PRO A 128 -8.84 -5.76 16.52
C PRO A 128 -8.32 -4.89 17.68
N PRO A 129 -8.78 -5.16 18.93
CA PRO A 129 -8.36 -4.40 20.11
C PRO A 129 -6.85 -4.20 20.24
N GLU A 130 -6.04 -5.23 19.96
CA GLU A 130 -4.58 -5.16 20.05
C GLU A 130 -3.97 -4.11 19.11
N ALA A 131 -4.54 -3.95 17.91
CA ALA A 131 -4.10 -2.93 16.96
C ALA A 131 -4.48 -1.53 17.44
N TRP A 132 -5.69 -1.38 17.99
CA TRP A 132 -6.08 -0.10 18.60
C TRP A 132 -5.22 0.24 19.81
N SER A 133 -4.86 -0.73 20.66
CA SER A 133 -3.97 -0.52 21.80
C SER A 133 -2.60 0.02 21.36
N ALA A 134 -2.07 -0.45 20.23
CA ALA A 134 -0.88 0.13 19.63
C ALA A 134 -1.13 1.57 19.17
N LEU A 135 -2.20 1.83 18.41
CA LEU A 135 -2.53 3.17 17.91
C LEU A 135 -2.76 4.21 19.03
N ALA A 136 -3.29 3.80 20.19
CA ALA A 136 -3.58 4.69 21.32
C ALA A 136 -2.37 5.50 21.81
N ILE A 137 -1.17 4.92 21.66
CA ILE A 137 0.08 5.49 22.17
C ILE A 137 0.81 6.31 21.10
N VAL A 138 0.44 6.17 19.82
CA VAL A 138 1.07 6.89 18.70
C VAL A 138 1.10 8.42 18.94
N PRO A 139 0.02 9.08 19.40
CA PRO A 139 0.07 10.52 19.69
C PRO A 139 1.11 10.92 20.72
N ILE A 140 1.39 10.05 21.71
CA ILE A 140 2.40 10.29 22.73
C ILE A 140 3.80 10.13 22.12
N CYS A 141 4.02 9.10 21.31
CA CYS A 141 5.25 8.94 20.56
C CYS A 141 5.52 10.15 19.65
N ASP A 142 4.49 10.65 18.98
CA ASP A 142 4.60 11.82 18.10
C ASP A 142 5.02 13.09 18.85
N ILE A 143 4.46 13.34 20.03
CA ILE A 143 4.88 14.47 20.89
C ILE A 143 6.35 14.32 21.24
N VAL A 144 6.74 13.18 21.80
CA VAL A 144 8.10 12.94 22.29
C VAL A 144 9.12 13.11 21.17
N LEU A 145 8.89 12.46 20.03
CA LEU A 145 9.81 12.48 18.89
C LEU A 145 9.87 13.88 18.26
N THR A 146 8.75 14.60 18.18
CA THR A 146 8.74 15.97 17.62
C THR A 146 9.46 16.95 18.53
N GLU A 147 9.21 16.92 19.84
CA GLU A 147 9.85 17.79 20.83
C GLU A 147 11.35 17.48 20.99
N ALA A 148 11.78 16.25 20.73
CA ALA A 148 13.19 15.87 20.60
C ALA A 148 13.86 16.38 19.30
N GLY A 149 13.22 17.31 18.59
CA GLY A 149 13.77 17.99 17.41
C GLY A 149 13.76 17.16 16.12
N ARG A 150 12.96 16.08 16.04
CA ARG A 150 12.92 15.20 14.86
C ARG A 150 11.96 15.69 13.78
N GLY A 151 11.07 16.61 14.13
CA GLY A 151 10.08 17.15 13.21
C GLY A 151 9.16 16.06 12.62
N TRP A 152 8.37 16.46 11.64
CA TRP A 152 7.51 15.55 10.90
C TRP A 152 8.21 15.12 9.61
N PRO A 153 8.34 13.81 9.34
CA PRO A 153 8.93 13.34 8.10
C PRO A 153 8.13 13.84 6.89
N THR A 154 8.80 14.04 5.76
CA THR A 154 8.14 14.41 4.50
C THR A 154 7.55 13.20 3.77
N GLY A 155 8.12 12.01 3.96
CA GLY A 155 7.67 10.76 3.32
C GLY A 155 7.61 9.58 4.31
N PRO A 156 7.01 8.45 3.90
CA PRO A 156 6.78 7.30 4.77
C PRO A 156 7.96 6.33 4.90
N ASP A 157 8.88 6.29 3.92
CA ASP A 157 10.08 5.46 4.01
C ASP A 157 11.30 6.29 4.39
N MET A 158 11.87 5.98 5.56
CA MET A 158 13.00 6.69 6.14
C MET A 158 14.17 5.77 6.44
N MET A 159 14.18 4.52 5.94
CA MET A 159 15.21 3.57 6.31
C MET A 159 16.64 4.01 5.96
N ASN A 160 16.80 4.86 4.96
CA ASN A 160 18.10 5.44 4.59
C ASN A 160 18.58 6.54 5.56
N ARG A 161 17.77 6.96 6.54
CA ARG A 161 18.16 7.90 7.59
C ARG A 161 18.74 7.12 8.77
N LEU A 162 20.06 7.20 8.90
CA LEU A 162 20.86 6.37 9.80
C LEU A 162 20.81 6.80 11.28
N ASN A 163 20.17 7.92 11.62
CA ASN A 163 20.00 8.26 13.03
C ASN A 163 18.84 7.46 13.62
N TRP A 164 18.99 7.11 14.88
CA TRP A 164 18.08 6.23 15.57
C TRP A 164 16.70 6.78 15.89
N PRO A 165 16.49 8.09 16.15
CA PRO A 165 15.17 8.56 16.47
C PRO A 165 14.30 8.52 15.20
N HIS A 166 14.91 8.67 14.01
CA HIS A 166 14.22 8.39 12.76
C HIS A 166 13.88 6.91 12.61
N GLN A 167 14.70 5.98 13.11
CA GLN A 167 14.38 4.56 13.12
C GLN A 167 13.23 4.23 14.09
N VAL A 168 13.18 4.89 15.26
CA VAL A 168 12.05 4.79 16.21
C VAL A 168 10.79 5.35 15.57
N LEU A 169 10.86 6.54 14.96
CA LEU A 169 9.74 7.16 14.24
C LEU A 169 9.26 6.30 13.07
N TRP A 170 10.18 5.68 12.32
CA TRP A 170 9.83 4.72 11.30
C TRP A 170 9.11 3.51 11.90
N GLY A 171 9.55 2.98 13.04
CA GLY A 171 8.81 1.94 13.78
C GLY A 171 7.38 2.35 14.15
N VAL A 172 7.17 3.61 14.54
CA VAL A 172 5.84 4.19 14.80
C VAL A 172 5.00 4.22 13.51
N ASP A 173 5.58 4.71 12.42
CA ASP A 173 4.91 4.80 11.13
C ASP A 173 4.53 3.42 10.58
N GLN A 174 5.39 2.43 10.73
CA GLN A 174 5.15 1.05 10.32
C GLN A 174 4.02 0.38 11.13
N ALA A 175 3.92 0.67 12.43
CA ALA A 175 2.79 0.20 13.24
C ALA A 175 1.45 0.79 12.74
N VAL A 176 1.42 2.09 12.45
CA VAL A 176 0.24 2.77 11.89
C VAL A 176 -0.12 2.23 10.50
N GLU A 177 0.88 2.04 9.63
CA GLU A 177 0.73 1.52 8.29
C GLU A 177 0.11 0.11 8.31
N ALA A 178 0.66 -0.80 9.13
CA ALA A 178 0.14 -2.15 9.26
C ALA A 178 -1.32 -2.16 9.76
N CYS A 179 -1.66 -1.34 10.77
CA CYS A 179 -3.03 -1.19 11.25
C CYS A 179 -3.99 -0.70 10.16
N ARG A 180 -3.55 0.26 9.35
CA ARG A 180 -4.32 0.77 8.21
C ARG A 180 -4.53 -0.31 7.14
N HIS A 181 -3.53 -1.13 6.86
CA HIS A 181 -3.65 -2.25 5.93
C HIS A 181 -4.63 -3.33 6.44
N LEU A 182 -4.61 -3.65 7.74
CA LEU A 182 -5.61 -4.51 8.36
C LEU A 182 -7.02 -3.93 8.17
N ARG A 183 -7.21 -2.64 8.50
CA ARG A 183 -8.49 -1.94 8.33
C ARG A 183 -9.02 -1.99 6.90
N MET A 184 -8.13 -1.90 5.90
CA MET A 184 -8.46 -1.96 4.47
C MET A 184 -8.71 -3.40 3.95
N GLY A 185 -8.52 -4.43 4.76
CA GLY A 185 -8.59 -5.84 4.31
C GLY A 185 -7.39 -6.28 3.47
N ASN A 186 -6.29 -5.52 3.52
CA ASN A 186 -5.02 -5.82 2.87
C ASN A 186 -4.13 -6.62 3.82
N VAL A 187 -4.64 -7.79 4.22
CA VAL A 187 -4.05 -8.65 5.26
C VAL A 187 -2.60 -9.03 4.94
N ILE A 188 -2.25 -9.27 3.67
CA ILE A 188 -0.88 -9.63 3.30
C ILE A 188 0.09 -8.47 3.48
N GLY A 189 -0.31 -7.23 3.17
CA GLY A 189 0.50 -6.06 3.46
C GLY A 189 0.78 -5.93 4.96
N ALA A 190 -0.24 -6.10 5.80
CA ALA A 190 -0.08 -6.04 7.25
C ALA A 190 0.81 -7.15 7.82
N ILE A 191 0.64 -8.40 7.36
CA ILE A 191 1.50 -9.52 7.75
C ILE A 191 2.96 -9.25 7.35
N THR A 192 3.18 -8.72 6.14
CA THR A 192 4.51 -8.39 5.61
C THR A 192 5.20 -7.37 6.50
N ILE A 193 4.51 -6.28 6.85
CA ILE A 193 5.04 -5.25 7.76
C ILE A 193 5.30 -5.83 9.15
N ALA A 194 4.32 -6.53 9.74
CA ALA A 194 4.45 -7.09 11.08
C ALA A 194 5.66 -8.03 11.19
N ARG A 195 5.84 -8.91 10.20
CA ARG A 195 6.96 -9.83 10.11
C ARG A 195 8.30 -9.09 10.03
N ALA A 196 8.40 -8.08 9.17
CA ALA A 196 9.61 -7.26 9.03
C ALA A 196 9.93 -6.49 10.32
N GLN A 197 8.91 -5.96 11.00
CA GLN A 197 9.07 -5.29 12.30
C GLN A 197 9.57 -6.25 13.39
N ILE A 198 9.09 -7.50 13.45
CA ILE A 198 9.65 -8.50 14.37
C ILE A 198 11.15 -8.69 14.10
N GLU A 199 11.57 -8.84 12.85
CA GLU A 199 12.99 -9.03 12.52
C GLU A 199 13.83 -7.83 12.96
N ARG A 200 13.41 -6.60 12.60
CA ARG A 200 14.10 -5.36 12.95
C ARG A 200 14.27 -5.19 14.46
N TRP A 201 13.19 -5.35 15.20
CA TRP A 201 13.18 -5.05 16.63
C TRP A 201 13.73 -6.22 17.45
N SER A 202 13.68 -7.46 16.95
CA SER A 202 14.45 -8.57 17.53
C SER A 202 15.94 -8.29 17.48
N ALA A 203 16.46 -7.76 16.37
CA ALA A 203 17.88 -7.37 16.29
C ALA A 203 18.22 -6.28 17.33
N ASN A 204 17.30 -5.35 17.57
CA ASN A 204 17.47 -4.32 18.60
C ASN A 204 17.46 -4.88 20.03
N VAL A 205 16.47 -5.70 20.37
CA VAL A 205 16.36 -6.35 21.69
C VAL A 205 17.58 -7.23 21.95
N ALA A 206 17.99 -8.01 20.95
CA ALA A 206 19.16 -8.87 21.05
C ALA A 206 20.43 -8.07 21.34
N HIS A 207 20.64 -6.97 20.61
CA HIS A 207 21.77 -6.09 20.86
C HIS A 207 21.73 -5.48 22.27
N HIS A 208 20.58 -4.95 22.69
CA HIS A 208 20.43 -4.31 24.01
C HIS A 208 20.70 -5.27 25.18
N HIS A 209 20.37 -6.55 25.02
CA HIS A 209 20.59 -7.57 26.04
C HIS A 209 21.84 -8.43 25.79
N GLU A 210 22.71 -8.04 24.85
CA GLU A 210 23.93 -8.79 24.50
C GLU A 210 23.67 -10.27 24.18
N ILE A 211 22.58 -10.52 23.45
CA ILE A 211 22.15 -11.84 23.04
C ILE A 211 22.66 -12.15 21.64
N ASP A 212 23.70 -12.98 21.58
CA ASP A 212 24.14 -13.56 20.32
C ASP A 212 23.30 -14.76 19.91
N ARG A 213 23.15 -14.95 18.60
CA ARG A 213 22.57 -16.17 18.04
C ARG A 213 23.53 -17.34 18.23
N ARG A 214 23.01 -18.46 18.75
CA ARG A 214 23.81 -19.67 18.96
C ARG A 214 24.04 -20.40 17.63
N GLU A 215 25.15 -21.11 17.53
CA GLU A 215 25.42 -21.96 16.37
C GLU A 215 24.29 -22.99 16.18
N GLY A 216 23.77 -23.09 14.96
CA GLY A 216 22.68 -24.01 14.62
C GLY A 216 21.29 -23.62 15.14
N GLU A 217 21.14 -22.51 15.88
CA GLU A 217 19.85 -22.09 16.41
C GLU A 217 18.90 -21.64 15.30
N GLU A 218 17.68 -22.20 15.28
CA GLU A 218 16.65 -21.76 14.34
C GLU A 218 16.24 -20.31 14.62
N THR A 219 15.85 -19.57 13.59
CA THR A 219 15.51 -18.13 13.74
C THR A 219 14.34 -17.92 14.70
N LYS A 220 13.35 -18.82 14.70
CA LYS A 220 12.22 -18.76 15.64
C LYS A 220 12.67 -18.96 17.09
N ASP A 221 13.60 -19.89 17.34
CA ASP A 221 14.07 -20.19 18.70
C ASP A 221 14.94 -19.05 19.22
N TYR A 222 15.78 -18.49 18.34
CA TYR A 222 16.52 -17.27 18.59
C TYR A 222 15.59 -16.11 18.97
N PHE A 223 14.53 -15.85 18.19
CA PHE A 223 13.57 -14.79 18.52
C PHE A 223 12.81 -15.06 19.82
N ASN A 224 12.35 -16.29 20.07
CA ASN A 224 11.73 -16.66 21.35
C ASN A 224 12.66 -16.35 22.52
N ARG A 225 13.94 -16.71 22.42
CA ARG A 225 14.94 -16.44 23.46
C ARG A 225 15.21 -14.94 23.63
N VAL A 226 15.37 -14.21 22.54
CA VAL A 226 15.58 -12.75 22.55
C VAL A 226 14.45 -12.04 23.28
N TRP A 227 13.19 -12.38 22.98
CA TRP A 227 12.05 -11.70 23.59
C TRP A 227 11.66 -12.23 24.97
N SER A 228 12.15 -13.42 25.36
CA SER A 228 11.98 -13.96 26.72
C SER A 228 12.75 -13.18 27.80
N THR A 229 13.63 -12.24 27.40
CA THR A 229 14.26 -11.29 28.33
C THR A 229 13.24 -10.42 29.05
N TYR A 230 12.10 -10.15 28.41
CA TYR A 230 10.99 -9.42 29.01
C TYR A 230 10.12 -10.37 29.83
N PRO A 231 10.04 -10.23 31.17
CA PRO A 231 9.31 -11.18 32.01
C PRO A 231 7.83 -11.34 31.63
N TRP A 232 7.19 -10.28 31.12
CA TRP A 232 5.79 -10.29 30.70
C TRP A 232 5.54 -10.92 29.32
N LEU A 233 6.59 -11.22 28.56
CA LEU A 233 6.51 -11.94 27.27
C LEU A 233 7.02 -13.38 27.37
N ARG A 234 7.38 -13.85 28.56
CA ARG A 234 7.92 -15.21 28.76
C ARG A 234 7.02 -16.30 28.19
N ASP A 235 5.71 -16.11 28.27
CA ASP A 235 4.70 -17.06 27.79
C ASP A 235 4.21 -16.76 26.36
N PHE A 236 4.69 -15.68 25.74
CA PHE A 236 4.36 -15.31 24.36
C PHE A 236 5.53 -15.64 23.43
N ALA A 237 5.40 -16.75 22.70
CA ALA A 237 6.40 -17.19 21.73
C ALA A 237 6.36 -16.33 20.45
N LEU A 238 7.02 -15.17 20.48
CA LEU A 238 7.07 -14.24 19.34
C LEU A 238 7.80 -14.84 18.13
N GLY A 239 8.80 -15.69 18.35
CA GLY A 239 9.50 -16.42 17.30
C GLY A 239 8.60 -17.42 16.57
N ASP A 240 7.71 -18.12 17.28
CA ASP A 240 6.70 -18.96 16.64
C ASP A 240 5.70 -18.11 15.87
N THR A 241 5.29 -16.97 16.43
CA THR A 241 4.43 -16.01 15.71
C THR A 241 5.10 -15.53 14.42
N TRP A 242 6.38 -15.17 14.44
CA TRP A 242 7.14 -14.82 13.23
C TRP A 242 7.20 -15.97 12.22
N ALA A 243 7.35 -17.22 12.69
CA ALA A 243 7.33 -18.38 11.82
C ALA A 243 5.96 -18.52 11.13
N ASN A 244 4.85 -18.40 11.87
CA ASN A 244 3.50 -18.39 11.28
C ASN A 244 3.29 -17.26 10.26
N LEU A 245 3.69 -16.02 10.57
CA LEU A 245 3.62 -14.90 9.62
C LEU A 245 4.41 -15.22 8.34
N SER A 246 5.58 -15.85 8.49
CA SER A 246 6.41 -16.31 7.37
C SER A 246 5.69 -17.37 6.53
N GLU A 247 5.04 -18.35 7.17
CA GLU A 247 4.28 -19.38 6.46
C GLU A 247 3.08 -18.80 5.70
N TRP A 248 2.41 -17.78 6.24
CA TRP A 248 1.29 -17.11 5.58
C TRP A 248 1.68 -16.33 4.33
N ILE A 249 2.81 -15.62 4.32
CA ILE A 249 3.28 -14.94 3.10
C ILE A 249 3.69 -15.94 1.99
N HIS A 250 3.95 -17.20 2.36
CA HIS A 250 4.19 -18.30 1.43
C HIS A 250 2.91 -19.02 0.97
N GLY A 251 1.74 -18.62 1.46
CA GLY A 251 0.46 -19.21 1.07
C GLY A 251 0.15 -20.53 1.79
N ARG A 252 0.73 -20.73 2.99
CA ARG A 252 0.58 -21.94 3.82
C ARG A 252 -0.28 -21.66 5.05
N GLU A 253 -0.59 -22.71 5.81
CA GLU A 253 -1.33 -22.64 7.10
C GLU A 253 -2.71 -21.94 7.03
N GLY A 254 -3.48 -22.18 5.97
CA GLY A 254 -4.88 -21.73 5.88
C GLY A 254 -5.08 -20.25 5.58
N ILE A 255 -4.02 -19.50 5.28
CA ILE A 255 -4.12 -18.06 4.93
C ILE A 255 -5.10 -17.80 3.78
N ALA A 256 -5.17 -18.66 2.77
CA ALA A 256 -6.10 -18.48 1.66
C ALA A 256 -7.56 -18.44 2.13
N GLN A 257 -7.93 -19.29 3.11
CA GLN A 257 -9.26 -19.30 3.69
C GLN A 257 -9.57 -18.00 4.45
N ALA A 258 -8.58 -17.46 5.14
CA ALA A 258 -8.70 -16.17 5.82
C ALA A 258 -8.84 -14.98 4.87
N LEU A 259 -8.51 -15.13 3.58
CA LEU A 259 -8.64 -14.10 2.56
C LEU A 259 -9.97 -14.19 1.78
N GLU A 260 -10.73 -15.27 1.94
CA GLU A 260 -11.96 -15.53 1.18
C GLU A 260 -13.05 -14.48 1.37
N PHE A 261 -12.98 -13.66 2.43
CA PHE A 261 -13.96 -12.59 2.62
C PHE A 261 -14.02 -11.61 1.45
N GLY A 262 -12.92 -11.44 0.69
CA GLY A 262 -12.90 -10.61 -0.51
C GLY A 262 -13.66 -11.22 -1.72
N THR A 263 -13.99 -12.51 -1.67
CA THR A 263 -14.78 -13.19 -2.72
C THR A 263 -16.25 -12.82 -2.69
N THR A 264 -16.66 -11.99 -1.73
CA THR A 264 -18.04 -11.48 -1.60
C THR A 264 -18.52 -10.89 -2.94
N PRO A 265 -19.79 -11.11 -3.32
CA PRO A 265 -20.37 -10.48 -4.49
C PRO A 265 -20.21 -8.95 -4.46
N ALA A 266 -20.27 -8.33 -5.63
CA ALA A 266 -20.16 -6.87 -5.76
C ALA A 266 -21.31 -6.09 -5.06
N ILE A 267 -22.30 -6.78 -4.53
CA ILE A 267 -23.32 -6.22 -3.63
C ILE A 267 -23.12 -6.90 -2.27
N PRO A 268 -22.63 -6.17 -1.25
CA PRO A 268 -22.55 -6.71 0.11
C PRO A 268 -23.95 -7.13 0.54
N SER A 269 -24.13 -8.41 0.89
CA SER A 269 -25.33 -8.81 1.61
C SER A 269 -25.19 -8.28 3.05
N PRO A 270 -26.12 -7.44 3.54
CA PRO A 270 -26.08 -6.94 4.92
C PRO A 270 -26.16 -8.06 5.96
N ASP A 271 -26.63 -9.24 5.57
CA ASP A 271 -26.85 -10.40 6.45
C ASP A 271 -25.64 -11.34 6.61
N ARG A 272 -24.48 -11.05 6.00
CA ARG A 272 -23.28 -11.89 6.24
C ARG A 272 -22.72 -11.64 7.64
N SER A 273 -22.98 -12.61 8.51
CA SER A 273 -22.43 -12.80 9.85
C SER A 273 -20.91 -12.60 9.90
N GLY A 274 -20.44 -11.58 10.62
CA GLY A 274 -19.04 -11.40 11.07
C GLY A 274 -17.92 -11.54 10.01
N LEU A 275 -16.68 -11.48 10.48
CA LEU A 275 -15.52 -12.02 9.76
C LEU A 275 -15.47 -13.54 9.98
N PRO A 276 -14.99 -14.33 9.00
CA PRO A 276 -14.68 -15.73 9.24
C PRO A 276 -13.72 -15.89 10.43
N GLU A 277 -13.89 -16.93 11.25
CA GLU A 277 -13.06 -17.16 12.44
C GLU A 277 -11.56 -17.23 12.09
N THR A 278 -11.22 -17.86 10.97
CA THR A 278 -9.85 -17.92 10.45
C THR A 278 -9.30 -16.52 10.13
N THR A 279 -10.09 -15.66 9.49
CA THR A 279 -9.75 -14.26 9.24
C THR A 279 -9.51 -13.51 10.54
N THR A 280 -10.43 -13.61 11.50
CA THR A 280 -10.30 -12.96 12.81
C THR A 280 -9.06 -13.42 13.56
N SER A 281 -8.78 -14.73 13.56
CA SER A 281 -7.61 -15.31 14.23
C SER A 281 -6.29 -14.80 13.63
N ILE A 282 -6.17 -14.76 12.30
CA ILE A 282 -4.97 -14.26 11.60
C ILE A 282 -4.77 -12.76 11.84
N ILE A 283 -5.83 -11.96 11.72
CA ILE A 283 -5.77 -10.52 11.96
C ILE A 283 -5.40 -10.24 13.41
N LYS A 284 -6.01 -10.93 14.38
CA LYS A 284 -5.70 -10.80 15.80
C LYS A 284 -4.26 -11.16 16.10
N ARG A 285 -3.75 -12.29 15.57
CA ARG A 285 -2.35 -12.70 15.77
C ARG A 285 -1.38 -11.71 15.13
N THR A 286 -1.70 -11.18 13.95
CA THR A 286 -0.90 -10.12 13.30
C THR A 286 -0.85 -8.85 14.15
N ALA A 287 -2.00 -8.39 14.64
CA ALA A 287 -2.12 -7.23 15.51
C ALA A 287 -1.41 -7.43 16.87
N THR A 288 -1.50 -8.62 17.45
CA THR A 288 -0.79 -8.97 18.69
C THR A 288 0.73 -8.89 18.48
N ALA A 289 1.23 -9.45 17.37
CA ALA A 289 2.65 -9.37 17.03
C ALA A 289 3.12 -7.92 16.87
N LEU A 290 2.31 -7.09 16.19
CA LEU A 290 2.57 -5.66 16.03
C LEU A 290 2.60 -4.94 17.37
N GLU A 291 1.62 -5.18 18.27
CA GLU A 291 1.58 -4.54 19.58
C GLU A 291 2.79 -4.90 20.42
N VAL A 292 3.18 -6.19 20.45
CA VAL A 292 4.36 -6.69 21.17
C VAL A 292 5.64 -6.00 20.68
N VAL A 293 5.83 -5.96 19.36
CA VAL A 293 7.00 -5.30 18.77
C VAL A 293 6.96 -3.79 19.01
N PHE A 294 5.79 -3.18 18.91
CA PHE A 294 5.61 -1.76 19.14
C PHE A 294 5.97 -1.38 20.59
N ARG A 295 5.84 -2.28 21.57
CA ARG A 295 6.34 -2.02 22.94
C ARG A 295 7.83 -1.69 22.97
N GLN A 296 8.63 -2.31 22.12
CA GLN A 296 10.05 -1.99 22.02
C GLN A 296 10.27 -0.61 21.41
N VAL A 297 9.49 -0.24 20.40
CA VAL A 297 9.47 1.12 19.84
C VAL A 297 9.12 2.15 20.92
N ARG A 298 8.11 1.86 21.74
CA ARG A 298 7.71 2.71 22.88
C ARG A 298 8.80 2.79 23.95
N GLY A 299 9.50 1.68 24.21
CA GLY A 299 10.67 1.64 25.08
C GLY A 299 11.78 2.56 24.59
N ALA A 300 12.15 2.48 23.32
CA ALA A 300 13.12 3.38 22.69
C ALA A 300 12.63 4.84 22.72
N THR A 301 11.34 5.08 22.49
CA THR A 301 10.73 6.41 22.63
C THR A 301 10.85 6.94 24.07
N SER A 302 10.74 6.07 25.07
CA SER A 302 10.88 6.45 26.48
C SER A 302 12.30 6.88 26.83
N VAL A 303 13.31 6.28 26.20
CA VAL A 303 14.71 6.72 26.33
C VAL A 303 14.87 8.12 25.73
N ILE A 304 14.35 8.37 24.53
CA ILE A 304 14.33 9.71 23.90
C ILE A 304 13.63 10.74 24.81
N ALA A 305 12.51 10.34 25.43
CA ALA A 305 11.79 11.21 26.35
C ALA A 305 12.66 11.60 27.55
N GLN A 306 13.46 10.68 28.10
CA GLN A 306 14.39 10.99 29.21
C GLN A 306 15.51 11.92 28.76
N GLU A 307 16.17 11.64 27.63
CA GLU A 307 17.20 12.50 27.07
C GLU A 307 16.72 13.93 26.79
N SER A 308 15.42 14.07 26.47
CA SER A 308 14.80 15.33 26.10
C SER A 308 14.07 16.03 27.25
N GLY A 309 14.14 15.52 28.49
CA GLY A 309 13.47 16.12 29.66
C GLY A 309 11.94 16.03 29.64
N GLN A 310 11.40 14.98 29.03
CA GLN A 310 9.96 14.72 28.85
C GLN A 310 9.51 13.44 29.60
N GLU A 311 10.10 13.15 30.75
CA GLU A 311 9.88 11.92 31.52
C GLU A 311 8.43 11.72 31.95
N LYS A 312 7.63 12.80 31.96
CA LYS A 312 6.18 12.77 32.23
C LYS A 312 5.43 11.74 31.38
N TYR A 313 5.90 11.43 30.16
CA TYR A 313 5.27 10.45 29.26
C TYR A 313 5.68 9.00 29.50
N ASN A 314 6.75 8.73 30.26
CA ASN A 314 7.34 7.39 30.38
C ASN A 314 6.35 6.34 30.86
N HIS A 315 5.53 6.65 31.86
CA HIS A 315 4.57 5.68 32.38
C HIS A 315 3.51 5.26 31.34
N LEU A 316 3.13 6.15 30.41
CA LEU A 316 2.18 5.84 29.34
C LEU A 316 2.83 5.10 28.18
N LEU A 317 4.09 5.40 27.86
CA LEU A 317 4.86 4.63 26.87
C LEU A 317 5.05 3.17 27.31
N GLN A 318 5.09 2.92 28.62
CA GLN A 318 5.14 1.56 29.19
C GLN A 318 3.74 0.94 29.42
N LEU A 319 2.66 1.70 29.25
CA LEU A 319 1.30 1.21 29.44
C LEU A 319 0.91 0.26 28.29
N SER A 320 0.07 -0.72 28.61
CA SER A 320 -0.63 -1.56 27.62
C SER A 320 -2.12 -1.24 27.71
N PRO A 321 -2.62 -0.25 26.93
CA PRO A 321 -4.01 0.17 27.00
C PRO A 321 -4.94 -1.02 26.78
N ARG A 322 -5.88 -1.24 27.71
CA ARG A 322 -6.95 -2.21 27.50
C ARG A 322 -8.12 -1.51 26.81
N ILE A 323 -8.71 -2.21 25.85
CA ILE A 323 -9.87 -1.75 25.11
C ILE A 323 -10.97 -2.74 25.39
N ASP A 324 -11.85 -2.35 26.30
CA ASP A 324 -13.00 -3.17 26.67
C ASP A 324 -14.07 -3.11 25.57
N GLU A 325 -14.18 -1.97 24.88
CA GLU A 325 -15.07 -1.76 23.72
C GLU A 325 -14.32 -1.10 22.57
N GLN A 326 -14.44 -1.66 21.36
CA GLN A 326 -13.80 -1.08 20.18
C GLN A 326 -14.34 0.34 19.95
N PRO A 327 -13.46 1.35 19.85
CA PRO A 327 -13.93 2.71 19.63
C PRO A 327 -14.57 2.79 18.24
N TYR A 328 -15.82 3.24 18.17
CA TYR A 328 -16.49 3.52 16.89
C TYR A 328 -15.88 4.80 16.31
N ILE A 329 -14.71 4.67 15.68
CA ILE A 329 -14.05 5.77 15.02
C ILE A 329 -14.03 5.50 13.52
N ASP A 330 -14.73 6.36 12.80
CA ASP A 330 -14.78 6.32 11.35
C ASP A 330 -13.42 6.75 10.76
N LEU A 331 -12.60 5.75 10.43
CA LEU A 331 -11.50 5.90 9.48
C LEU A 331 -12.12 6.06 8.08
N ASN A 332 -12.62 7.27 7.78
CA ASN A 332 -13.32 7.58 6.55
C ASN A 332 -12.57 7.02 5.33
N PHE A 333 -13.10 5.95 4.72
CA PHE A 333 -12.40 5.18 3.68
C PHE A 333 -12.12 6.00 2.43
N LYS A 334 -12.82 7.11 2.22
CA LYS A 334 -12.51 8.07 1.15
C LYS A 334 -11.10 8.62 1.31
N ASN A 335 -10.61 8.79 2.53
CA ASN A 335 -9.27 9.28 2.82
C ASN A 335 -8.19 8.25 2.46
N LEU A 336 -8.58 6.98 2.31
CA LEU A 336 -7.72 5.84 1.97
C LEU A 336 -7.77 5.48 0.47
N ALA A 337 -8.45 6.30 -0.35
CA ALA A 337 -8.50 6.11 -1.80
C ALA A 337 -7.09 6.24 -2.43
N PRO A 338 -6.79 5.59 -3.57
CA PRO A 338 -5.46 5.61 -4.20
C PRO A 338 -4.87 7.01 -4.36
N LEU A 339 -3.55 7.17 -4.13
CA LEU A 339 -2.82 8.43 -4.33
C LEU A 339 -2.55 8.72 -5.82
N ASP A 340 -3.60 8.78 -6.63
CA ASP A 340 -3.49 9.30 -8.00
C ASP A 340 -3.48 10.84 -8.00
N LEU A 341 -3.24 11.44 -9.17
CA LEU A 341 -3.22 12.91 -9.32
C LEU A 341 -4.56 13.52 -8.91
N ALA A 342 -5.68 12.89 -9.29
CA ALA A 342 -7.02 13.43 -9.03
C ALA A 342 -7.37 13.44 -7.53
N PHE A 343 -6.91 12.43 -6.78
CA PHE A 343 -7.02 12.39 -5.33
C PHE A 343 -6.12 13.44 -4.69
N SER A 344 -4.83 13.42 -5.02
CA SER A 344 -3.78 14.19 -4.35
C SER A 344 -3.92 15.71 -4.56
N THR A 345 -4.44 16.14 -5.71
CA THR A 345 -4.77 17.56 -5.98
C THR A 345 -6.26 17.86 -5.80
N GLY A 346 -7.05 16.87 -5.35
CA GLY A 346 -8.49 16.97 -5.22
C GLY A 346 -8.92 17.52 -3.87
N ARG A 347 -10.22 17.83 -3.75
CA ARG A 347 -10.81 18.29 -2.47
C ARG A 347 -10.61 17.30 -1.33
N VAL A 348 -10.64 16.00 -1.62
CA VAL A 348 -10.46 14.95 -0.61
C VAL A 348 -9.01 14.92 -0.15
N GLY A 349 -8.04 14.90 -1.06
CA GLY A 349 -6.61 14.97 -0.71
C GLY A 349 -6.28 16.21 0.12
N HIS A 350 -6.74 17.39 -0.29
CA HIS A 350 -6.58 18.62 0.50
C HIS A 350 -7.21 18.54 1.89
N ALA A 351 -8.39 17.94 2.03
CA ALA A 351 -9.03 17.78 3.34
C ALA A 351 -8.25 16.81 4.26
N VAL A 352 -7.66 15.75 3.68
CA VAL A 352 -6.81 14.80 4.41
C VAL A 352 -5.53 15.49 4.88
N GLU A 353 -4.87 16.26 4.03
CA GLU A 353 -3.70 17.04 4.41
C GLU A 353 -4.02 18.09 5.49
N GLN A 354 -5.11 18.83 5.34
CA GLN A 354 -5.55 19.81 6.34
C GLN A 354 -5.82 19.15 7.70
N ARG A 355 -6.41 17.95 7.71
CA ARG A 355 -6.62 17.17 8.94
C ARG A 355 -5.29 16.70 9.53
N ALA A 356 -4.31 16.33 8.71
CA ALA A 356 -2.96 16.02 9.17
C ALA A 356 -2.29 17.23 9.82
N GLU A 357 -2.33 18.40 9.18
CA GLU A 357 -1.82 19.66 9.76
C GLU A 357 -2.53 20.02 11.07
N THR A 358 -3.85 19.85 11.11
CA THR A 358 -4.65 20.07 12.33
C THR A 358 -4.20 19.16 13.46
N TYR A 359 -4.01 17.86 13.19
CA TYR A 359 -3.47 16.92 14.17
C TYR A 359 -2.11 17.37 14.72
N ARG A 360 -1.18 17.75 13.83
CA ARG A 360 0.15 18.24 14.25
C ARG A 360 0.04 19.49 15.13
N ALA A 361 -0.81 20.44 14.75
CA ALA A 361 -1.04 21.67 15.52
C ALA A 361 -1.69 21.38 16.89
N VAL A 362 -2.66 20.47 16.93
CA VAL A 362 -3.33 20.03 18.17
C VAL A 362 -2.33 19.41 19.14
N LEU A 363 -1.37 18.60 18.66
CA LEU A 363 -0.32 18.03 19.51
C LEU A 363 0.68 19.07 20.06
N GLN A 364 0.72 20.29 19.50
CA GLN A 364 1.53 21.37 20.04
C GLN A 364 0.85 22.14 21.18
N LEU A 365 -0.46 21.94 21.42
CA LEU A 365 -1.19 22.61 22.48
C LEU A 365 -0.82 22.03 23.85
N GLU A 366 -0.46 22.88 24.81
CA GLU A 366 -0.04 22.44 26.14
C GLU A 366 -1.14 21.70 26.90
N GLU A 367 -2.41 22.07 26.69
CA GLU A 367 -3.55 21.37 27.31
C GLU A 367 -3.68 19.93 26.78
N ILE A 368 -3.38 19.72 25.50
CA ILE A 368 -3.40 18.40 24.87
C ILE A 368 -2.21 17.57 25.33
N LYS A 369 -1.02 18.18 25.42
CA LYS A 369 0.18 17.55 25.97
C LYS A 369 0.01 17.14 27.42
N ASP A 370 -0.59 17.99 28.25
CA ASP A 370 -0.91 17.69 29.65
C ASP A 370 -1.94 16.55 29.75
N ALA A 371 -2.99 16.57 28.94
CA ALA A 371 -3.98 15.48 28.89
C ALA A 371 -3.35 14.15 28.45
N LEU A 372 -2.55 14.16 27.38
CA LEU A 372 -1.84 13.00 26.87
C LEU A 372 -0.69 12.54 27.77
N SER A 373 -0.26 13.35 28.73
CA SER A 373 0.66 12.91 29.77
C SER A 373 -0.03 12.12 30.86
N LYS A 374 -1.37 12.06 30.89
CA LYS A 374 -2.16 11.38 31.93
C LYS A 374 -2.91 10.16 31.39
N THR A 375 -3.37 10.22 30.14
CA THR A 375 -4.15 9.13 29.53
C THR A 375 -3.97 9.06 28.02
N PRO A 376 -4.00 7.86 27.41
CA PRO A 376 -4.13 7.71 25.97
C PRO A 376 -5.43 8.34 25.44
N ASN A 377 -5.45 8.74 24.17
CA ASN A 377 -6.61 9.34 23.51
C ASN A 377 -6.94 8.62 22.19
N TRP A 378 -8.09 7.95 22.16
CA TRP A 378 -8.54 7.15 21.01
C TRP A 378 -8.88 7.98 19.78
N LEU A 379 -9.43 9.19 19.95
CA LEU A 379 -9.73 10.07 18.82
C LEU A 379 -8.45 10.51 18.12
N LEU A 380 -7.44 10.90 18.90
CA LEU A 380 -6.11 11.24 18.37
C LEU A 380 -5.41 10.03 17.77
N ALA A 381 -5.67 8.82 18.27
CA ALA A 381 -5.16 7.58 17.66
C ALA A 381 -5.65 7.43 16.21
N ALA A 382 -6.93 7.70 15.93
CA ALA A 382 -7.44 7.68 14.55
C ALA A 382 -6.94 8.86 13.69
N ASP A 383 -6.78 10.04 14.30
CA ASP A 383 -6.18 11.18 13.62
C ASP A 383 -4.71 10.91 13.25
N SER A 384 -3.98 10.13 14.04
CA SER A 384 -2.61 9.72 13.69
C SER A 384 -2.55 8.90 12.40
N VAL A 385 -3.52 8.02 12.15
CA VAL A 385 -3.66 7.28 10.88
C VAL A 385 -3.89 8.26 9.73
N THR A 386 -4.73 9.27 9.95
CA THR A 386 -5.00 10.32 8.96
C THR A 386 -3.80 11.22 8.73
N GLU A 387 -2.99 11.48 9.76
CA GLU A 387 -1.75 12.26 9.66
C GLU A 387 -0.77 11.60 8.69
N ARG A 388 -0.50 10.30 8.86
CA ARG A 388 0.39 9.52 7.98
C ARG A 388 -0.13 9.55 6.56
N ARG A 389 -1.45 9.43 6.40
CA ARG A 389 -2.10 9.52 5.10
C ARG A 389 -1.95 10.90 4.47
N GLY A 390 -2.06 11.97 5.25
CA GLY A 390 -1.84 13.34 4.80
C GLY A 390 -0.40 13.59 4.36
N ARG A 391 0.59 13.03 5.07
CA ARG A 391 2.00 13.07 4.62
C ARG A 391 2.16 12.43 3.25
N ALA A 392 1.69 11.20 3.08
CA ALA A 392 1.80 10.51 1.81
C ALA A 392 1.06 11.26 0.68
N THR A 393 -0.06 11.91 1.00
CA THR A 393 -0.82 12.73 0.04
C THR A 393 -0.05 13.98 -0.39
N ALA A 394 0.52 14.71 0.57
CA ALA A 394 1.33 15.89 0.29
C ALA A 394 2.58 15.51 -0.53
N PHE A 395 3.26 14.43 -0.14
CA PHE A 395 4.42 13.90 -0.87
C PHE A 395 4.05 13.49 -2.31
N ALA A 396 2.96 12.75 -2.49
CA ALA A 396 2.50 12.37 -3.83
C ALA A 396 2.17 13.59 -4.70
N ARG A 397 1.53 14.62 -4.13
CA ARG A 397 1.28 15.88 -4.84
C ARG A 397 2.58 16.57 -5.27
N GLU A 398 3.55 16.68 -4.37
CA GLU A 398 4.86 17.26 -4.68
C GLU A 398 5.58 16.47 -5.76
N ALA A 399 5.53 15.13 -5.69
CA ALA A 399 6.09 14.25 -6.71
C ALA A 399 5.44 14.48 -8.08
N PHE A 400 4.11 14.63 -8.16
CA PHE A 400 3.43 14.95 -9.42
C PHE A 400 3.80 16.33 -9.97
N ILE A 401 4.00 17.33 -9.11
CA ILE A 401 4.46 18.66 -9.52
C ILE A 401 5.87 18.55 -10.11
N HIS A 402 6.77 17.86 -9.41
CA HIS A 402 8.13 17.65 -9.87
C HIS A 402 8.20 16.87 -11.19
N GLU A 403 7.42 15.78 -11.30
CA GLU A 403 7.32 14.99 -12.52
C GLU A 403 6.77 15.83 -13.69
N ALA A 404 5.78 16.70 -13.45
CA ALA A 404 5.26 17.61 -14.45
C ALA A 404 6.29 18.64 -14.91
N GLU A 405 7.09 19.19 -14.00
CA GLU A 405 8.19 20.12 -14.30
C GLU A 405 9.30 19.43 -15.10
N GLN A 406 9.63 18.19 -14.74
CA GLN A 406 10.71 17.41 -15.35
C GLN A 406 10.33 16.88 -16.74
N LEU A 407 9.09 16.43 -16.93
CA LEU A 407 8.62 15.84 -18.20
C LEU A 407 7.99 16.86 -19.15
N GLY A 408 7.53 18.01 -18.66
CA GLY A 408 6.93 19.06 -19.48
C GLY A 408 5.72 18.54 -20.27
N GLU A 409 5.79 18.60 -21.61
CA GLU A 409 4.70 18.13 -22.48
C GLU A 409 4.51 16.60 -22.45
N ASP A 410 5.53 15.84 -22.02
CA ASP A 410 5.47 14.38 -21.90
C ASP A 410 4.77 13.93 -20.61
N PHE A 411 4.41 14.85 -19.70
CA PHE A 411 3.73 14.51 -18.44
C PHE A 411 2.31 13.96 -18.70
N ALA A 412 2.14 12.67 -18.45
CA ALA A 412 0.95 11.91 -18.80
C ALA A 412 0.29 11.23 -17.59
N PRO A 413 -0.30 11.98 -16.63
CA PRO A 413 -0.86 11.40 -15.39
C PRO A 413 -2.04 10.45 -15.63
N HIS A 414 -2.65 10.50 -16.81
CA HIS A 414 -3.69 9.56 -17.22
C HIS A 414 -3.16 8.13 -17.48
N VAL A 415 -1.85 7.97 -17.71
CA VAL A 415 -1.19 6.65 -17.83
C VAL A 415 -1.21 5.94 -16.48
N LEU A 416 -0.95 6.65 -15.37
CA LEU A 416 -1.06 6.09 -14.03
C LEU A 416 -2.48 5.55 -13.77
N HIS A 417 -3.49 6.33 -14.12
CA HIS A 417 -4.89 5.91 -14.02
C HIS A 417 -5.18 4.59 -14.78
N ALA A 418 -4.61 4.41 -15.97
CA ALA A 418 -4.73 3.16 -16.72
C ALA A 418 -4.03 2.00 -16.00
N ARG A 419 -2.81 2.21 -15.49
CA ARG A 419 -2.06 1.22 -14.71
C ARG A 419 -2.79 0.80 -13.43
N LEU A 420 -3.35 1.75 -12.68
CA LEU A 420 -4.14 1.46 -11.49
C LEU A 420 -5.39 0.64 -11.82
N PHE A 421 -6.08 0.97 -12.92
CA PHE A 421 -7.18 0.15 -13.39
C PHE A 421 -6.73 -1.28 -13.70
N GLN A 422 -5.58 -1.47 -14.37
CA GLN A 422 -5.03 -2.78 -14.67
C GLN A 422 -4.73 -3.57 -13.39
N TYR A 423 -4.05 -2.99 -12.40
CA TYR A 423 -3.74 -3.68 -11.15
C TYR A 423 -5.01 -4.10 -10.41
N ILE A 424 -6.01 -3.20 -10.35
CA ILE A 424 -7.30 -3.53 -9.75
C ILE A 424 -7.93 -4.68 -10.53
N ALA A 425 -8.08 -4.58 -11.84
CA ALA A 425 -8.71 -5.61 -12.66
C ALA A 425 -8.00 -6.96 -12.56
N ILE A 426 -6.66 -6.99 -12.63
CA ILE A 426 -5.88 -8.21 -12.46
C ILE A 426 -6.15 -8.82 -11.07
N SER A 427 -6.13 -8.02 -10.00
CA SER A 427 -6.38 -8.53 -8.65
C SER A 427 -7.81 -9.05 -8.47
N GLU A 428 -8.83 -8.33 -8.95
CA GLU A 428 -10.23 -8.75 -8.82
C GLU A 428 -10.54 -9.99 -9.64
N ILE A 429 -10.03 -10.07 -10.87
CA ILE A 429 -10.29 -11.20 -11.76
C ILE A 429 -9.45 -12.42 -11.36
N ALA A 430 -8.25 -12.23 -10.78
CA ALA A 430 -7.51 -13.32 -10.14
C ALA A 430 -8.31 -13.93 -8.98
N GLU A 431 -8.92 -13.08 -8.14
CA GLU A 431 -9.74 -13.52 -7.02
C GLU A 431 -11.01 -14.25 -7.48
N ILE A 432 -11.70 -13.77 -8.52
CA ILE A 432 -12.81 -14.50 -9.16
C ILE A 432 -12.33 -15.84 -9.68
N SER A 433 -11.24 -15.87 -10.44
CA SER A 433 -10.70 -17.10 -11.04
C SER A 433 -10.33 -18.13 -9.98
N ALA A 434 -9.82 -17.68 -8.82
CA ALA A 434 -9.55 -18.54 -7.67
C ALA A 434 -10.80 -19.26 -7.16
N THR A 435 -11.98 -18.61 -7.17
CA THR A 435 -13.24 -19.24 -6.73
C THR A 435 -13.69 -20.40 -7.61
N TRP A 436 -13.14 -20.51 -8.82
CA TRP A 436 -13.45 -21.61 -9.74
C TRP A 436 -12.52 -22.81 -9.51
N LEU A 437 -11.41 -22.61 -8.81
CA LEU A 437 -10.37 -23.60 -8.59
C LEU A 437 -10.52 -24.24 -7.20
N THR A 438 -9.69 -25.26 -6.94
CA THR A 438 -9.61 -25.93 -5.63
C THR A 438 -8.14 -26.17 -5.25
N GLY A 439 -7.90 -26.42 -3.97
CA GLY A 439 -6.58 -26.79 -3.47
C GLY A 439 -5.51 -25.70 -3.64
N PRO A 440 -4.22 -26.09 -3.76
CA PRO A 440 -3.10 -25.15 -3.76
C PRO A 440 -3.12 -24.09 -4.88
N GLU A 441 -3.73 -24.40 -6.02
CA GLU A 441 -3.83 -23.47 -7.14
C GLU A 441 -4.77 -22.30 -6.83
N ARG A 442 -5.92 -22.61 -6.22
CA ARG A 442 -6.85 -21.60 -5.68
C ARG A 442 -6.14 -20.72 -4.66
N ASP A 443 -5.45 -21.35 -3.72
CA ASP A 443 -4.79 -20.65 -2.62
C ASP A 443 -3.73 -19.67 -3.12
N ALA A 444 -2.96 -20.09 -4.12
CA ALA A 444 -1.96 -19.25 -4.77
C ALA A 444 -2.58 -18.02 -5.44
N LEU A 445 -3.67 -18.16 -6.20
CA LEU A 445 -4.33 -17.00 -6.84
C LEU A 445 -4.98 -16.07 -5.82
N MET A 446 -5.59 -16.61 -4.76
CA MET A 446 -6.18 -15.81 -3.68
C MET A 446 -5.12 -14.94 -3.00
N LEU A 447 -3.97 -15.54 -2.69
CA LEU A 447 -2.86 -14.84 -2.06
C LEU A 447 -2.24 -13.80 -3.01
N ALA A 448 -2.04 -14.16 -4.28
CA ALA A 448 -1.51 -13.24 -5.30
C ALA A 448 -2.40 -12.02 -5.49
N ALA A 449 -3.73 -12.19 -5.47
CA ALA A 449 -4.68 -11.08 -5.56
C ALA A 449 -4.56 -10.11 -4.39
N ASN A 450 -4.52 -10.60 -3.14
CA ASN A 450 -4.38 -9.74 -1.96
C ASN A 450 -3.00 -9.08 -1.88
N ALA A 451 -1.94 -9.81 -2.26
CA ALA A 451 -0.58 -9.30 -2.34
C ALA A 451 -0.46 -8.19 -3.39
N LEU A 452 -1.04 -8.35 -4.58
CA LEU A 452 -1.03 -7.31 -5.62
C LEU A 452 -1.73 -6.04 -5.13
N ARG A 453 -2.89 -6.19 -4.46
CA ARG A 453 -3.60 -5.05 -3.85
C ARG A 453 -2.75 -4.29 -2.84
N SER A 454 -2.05 -5.02 -1.99
CA SER A 454 -1.14 -4.43 -1.01
C SER A 454 0.04 -3.73 -1.71
N ALA A 455 0.64 -4.39 -2.71
CA ALA A 455 1.81 -3.91 -3.43
C ALA A 455 1.59 -2.56 -4.12
N TRP A 456 0.51 -2.40 -4.91
CA TRP A 456 0.30 -1.15 -5.64
C TRP A 456 -0.14 0.01 -4.75
N ILE A 457 -0.84 -0.26 -3.64
CA ILE A 457 -1.20 0.77 -2.64
C ILE A 457 0.07 1.31 -1.97
N MET A 458 0.94 0.41 -1.52
CA MET A 458 2.23 0.74 -0.90
C MET A 458 3.18 1.41 -1.90
N TRP A 459 3.14 1.02 -3.18
CA TRP A 459 3.95 1.67 -4.22
C TRP A 459 3.54 3.12 -4.45
N LEU A 460 2.23 3.41 -4.50
CA LEU A 460 1.72 4.78 -4.60
C LEU A 460 2.08 5.66 -3.40
N GLU A 461 2.35 5.03 -2.25
CA GLU A 461 2.79 5.71 -1.04
C GLU A 461 4.30 5.81 -0.94
N ASP A 462 5.03 5.35 -1.95
CA ASP A 462 6.48 5.40 -2.01
C ASP A 462 7.19 4.63 -0.86
N THR A 463 6.64 3.47 -0.46
CA THR A 463 7.29 2.58 0.54
C THR A 463 7.84 1.30 -0.08
N ASP A 464 9.03 0.87 0.36
CA ASP A 464 9.66 -0.37 -0.09
C ASP A 464 8.95 -1.65 0.36
N ASN A 465 8.01 -1.55 1.32
CA ASN A 465 7.11 -2.66 1.67
C ASN A 465 6.34 -3.19 0.45
N SER A 466 6.13 -2.35 -0.56
CA SER A 466 5.56 -2.74 -1.85
C SER A 466 6.35 -3.87 -2.53
N LEU A 467 7.68 -3.85 -2.47
CA LEU A 467 8.56 -4.82 -3.14
C LEU A 467 8.48 -6.20 -2.50
N ALA A 468 8.34 -6.26 -1.17
CA ALA A 468 8.07 -7.51 -0.45
C ALA A 468 6.70 -8.10 -0.87
N CYS A 469 5.67 -7.26 -1.05
CA CYS A 469 4.38 -7.71 -1.58
C CYS A 469 4.49 -8.18 -3.04
N MET A 470 5.28 -7.50 -3.89
CA MET A 470 5.54 -7.93 -5.27
C MET A 470 6.24 -9.30 -5.33
N ARG A 471 7.17 -9.58 -4.41
CA ARG A 471 7.78 -10.92 -4.26
C ARG A 471 6.71 -11.98 -4.06
N ILE A 472 5.73 -11.72 -3.19
CA ILE A 472 4.63 -12.67 -2.91
C ILE A 472 3.78 -12.86 -4.17
N VAL A 473 3.45 -11.80 -4.90
CA VAL A 473 2.74 -11.90 -6.19
C VAL A 473 3.49 -12.82 -7.16
N LEU A 474 4.79 -12.59 -7.35
CA LEU A 474 5.64 -13.38 -8.24
C LEU A 474 5.68 -14.86 -7.83
N GLU A 475 5.94 -15.13 -6.55
CA GLU A 475 5.99 -16.50 -6.04
C GLU A 475 4.67 -17.24 -6.25
N GLN A 476 3.55 -16.60 -5.91
CA GLN A 476 2.25 -17.25 -6.00
C GLN A 476 1.77 -17.40 -7.45
N ALA A 477 2.11 -16.46 -8.35
CA ALA A 477 1.91 -16.65 -9.78
C ALA A 477 2.72 -17.86 -10.31
N CYS A 478 3.97 -18.01 -9.86
CA CYS A 478 4.80 -19.17 -10.19
C CYS A 478 4.22 -20.48 -9.63
N ARG A 479 3.74 -20.48 -8.37
CA ARG A 479 3.09 -21.63 -7.73
C ARG A 479 1.84 -22.05 -8.49
N ALA A 480 0.95 -21.10 -8.81
CA ALA A 480 -0.24 -21.35 -9.62
C ALA A 480 0.13 -21.93 -11.00
N ARG A 481 1.12 -21.36 -11.67
CA ARG A 481 1.63 -21.85 -12.96
C ARG A 481 2.18 -23.27 -12.87
N ALA A 482 2.96 -23.57 -11.82
CA ALA A 482 3.56 -24.89 -11.62
C ALA A 482 2.48 -25.97 -11.46
N TRP A 483 1.44 -25.71 -10.65
CA TRP A 483 0.31 -26.63 -10.49
C TRP A 483 -0.42 -26.88 -11.81
N ARG A 484 -0.65 -25.84 -12.60
CA ARG A 484 -1.29 -25.95 -13.92
C ARG A 484 -0.44 -26.72 -14.94
N ARG A 485 0.87 -26.48 -15.01
CA ARG A 485 1.75 -27.08 -16.03
C ARG A 485 2.26 -28.47 -15.66
N ASN A 486 2.55 -28.72 -14.38
CA ASN A 486 3.12 -29.97 -13.90
C ASN A 486 2.80 -30.18 -12.40
N ALA A 487 1.59 -30.68 -12.15
CA ALA A 487 1.10 -30.94 -10.79
C ALA A 487 2.01 -31.87 -9.97
N HIS A 488 2.68 -32.85 -10.59
CA HIS A 488 3.60 -33.73 -9.86
C HIS A 488 4.85 -32.97 -9.38
N ARG A 489 5.45 -32.12 -10.21
CA ARG A 489 6.57 -31.26 -9.78
C ARG A 489 6.10 -30.28 -8.70
N ALA A 490 4.93 -29.66 -8.87
CA ALA A 490 4.36 -28.75 -7.89
C ALA A 490 4.13 -29.43 -6.54
N ALA A 491 3.55 -30.63 -6.51
CA ALA A 491 3.33 -31.41 -5.30
C ALA A 491 4.65 -31.73 -4.56
N ARG A 492 5.72 -32.08 -5.28
CA ARG A 492 7.05 -32.27 -4.67
C ARG A 492 7.62 -30.97 -4.09
N THR A 493 7.47 -29.86 -4.82
CA THR A 493 7.90 -28.53 -4.33
C THR A 493 7.12 -28.13 -3.09
N GLU A 494 5.80 -28.34 -3.06
CA GLU A 494 4.92 -28.07 -1.93
C GLU A 494 5.31 -28.90 -0.70
N ALA A 495 5.50 -30.21 -0.86
CA ALA A 495 5.92 -31.12 0.21
C ALA A 495 7.27 -30.73 0.82
N GLY A 496 8.18 -30.20 0.00
CA GLY A 496 9.48 -29.68 0.43
C GLY A 496 9.46 -28.24 0.95
N ARG A 497 8.28 -27.67 1.28
CA ARG A 497 8.09 -26.26 1.67
C ARG A 497 8.80 -25.29 0.72
N GLY A 498 8.53 -25.44 -0.57
CA GLY A 498 9.18 -24.71 -1.67
C GLY A 498 9.47 -23.24 -1.37
N THR A 499 10.71 -22.84 -1.60
CA THR A 499 11.14 -21.44 -1.56
C THR A 499 10.75 -20.72 -2.85
N PRO A 500 10.77 -19.37 -2.89
CA PRO A 500 10.41 -18.63 -4.09
C PRO A 500 11.21 -19.07 -5.32
N THR A 501 12.53 -19.28 -5.17
CA THR A 501 13.40 -19.78 -6.23
C THR A 501 12.94 -21.14 -6.76
N ARG A 502 12.56 -22.08 -5.88
CA ARG A 502 12.05 -23.39 -6.28
C ARG A 502 10.73 -23.28 -7.04
N TRP A 503 9.85 -22.35 -6.65
CA TRP A 503 8.60 -22.11 -7.38
C TRP A 503 8.85 -21.51 -8.75
N VAL A 504 9.75 -20.55 -8.87
CA VAL A 504 10.16 -19.93 -10.14
C VAL A 504 10.74 -20.98 -11.10
N GLU A 505 11.59 -21.88 -10.60
CA GLU A 505 12.09 -23.02 -11.38
C GLU A 505 10.98 -24.00 -11.77
N ALA A 506 10.07 -24.33 -10.85
CA ALA A 506 8.96 -25.25 -11.09
C ALA A 506 7.96 -24.71 -12.13
N ALA A 507 7.77 -23.40 -12.17
CA ALA A 507 6.94 -22.70 -13.16
C ALA A 507 7.55 -22.70 -14.58
N GLY A 508 8.83 -23.03 -14.70
CA GLY A 508 9.61 -22.88 -15.92
C GLY A 508 10.07 -21.44 -16.19
N TRP A 509 10.11 -20.61 -15.15
CA TRP A 509 10.54 -19.22 -15.21
C TRP A 509 11.87 -18.99 -14.48
N GLY A 510 12.73 -20.02 -14.40
CA GLY A 510 14.02 -19.99 -13.69
C GLY A 510 14.92 -18.78 -14.02
N ARG A 511 14.77 -18.19 -15.20
CA ARG A 511 15.48 -16.98 -15.63
C ARG A 511 15.12 -15.73 -14.80
N LEU A 512 14.00 -15.72 -14.08
CA LEU A 512 13.62 -14.65 -13.14
C LEU A 512 14.33 -14.74 -11.78
N SER A 513 15.41 -15.52 -11.66
CA SER A 513 16.15 -15.67 -10.41
C SER A 513 16.67 -14.33 -9.87
N LEU A 514 17.11 -13.41 -10.75
CA LEU A 514 17.56 -12.08 -10.34
C LEU A 514 16.42 -11.25 -9.74
N LEU A 515 15.29 -11.16 -10.44
CA LEU A 515 14.10 -10.46 -9.95
C LEU A 515 13.64 -11.01 -8.60
N THR A 516 13.59 -12.35 -8.48
CA THR A 516 13.19 -13.03 -7.24
C THR A 516 14.13 -12.70 -6.08
N ARG A 517 15.44 -12.70 -6.33
CA ARG A 517 16.44 -12.32 -5.32
C ARG A 517 16.32 -10.85 -4.93
N ALA A 518 16.19 -9.95 -5.91
CA ALA A 518 16.13 -8.51 -5.67
C ALA A 518 14.90 -8.15 -4.82
N LEU A 519 13.72 -8.66 -5.16
CA LEU A 519 12.52 -8.48 -4.34
C LEU A 519 12.63 -9.17 -2.97
N GLY A 520 13.40 -10.26 -2.89
CA GLY A 520 13.68 -10.99 -1.65
C GLY A 520 14.46 -10.18 -0.61
N GLU A 521 15.35 -9.27 -1.02
CA GLU A 521 16.10 -8.40 -0.11
C GLU A 521 15.18 -7.46 0.68
N PHE A 522 14.04 -7.06 0.11
CA PHE A 522 13.03 -6.23 0.77
C PHE A 522 12.07 -7.03 1.66
N SER A 523 12.10 -8.36 1.57
CA SER A 523 11.25 -9.22 2.40
C SER A 523 11.84 -9.44 3.80
N HIS A 524 13.06 -8.99 4.08
CA HIS A 524 13.75 -9.26 5.34
C HIS A 524 14.46 -8.03 5.88
N ILE A 525 14.60 -7.96 7.21
CA ILE A 525 15.40 -6.93 7.89
C ILE A 525 16.44 -7.57 8.81
N ASN A 526 17.71 -7.59 8.36
CA ASN A 526 18.85 -8.10 9.10
C ASN A 526 20.16 -7.37 8.70
N SER A 527 21.29 -7.64 9.37
CA SER A 527 22.58 -6.99 9.10
C SER A 527 23.20 -7.29 7.72
N ARG A 528 22.60 -8.20 6.93
CA ARG A 528 23.10 -8.59 5.60
C ARG A 528 22.25 -8.05 4.45
N ILE A 529 21.29 -7.17 4.73
CA ILE A 529 20.46 -6.53 3.71
C ILE A 529 21.32 -5.79 2.69
N ARG A 530 20.97 -5.92 1.41
CA ARG A 530 21.59 -5.19 0.28
C ARG A 530 20.52 -4.52 -0.59
N TRP A 531 19.73 -3.62 -0.02
CA TRP A 531 18.70 -2.87 -0.73
C TRP A 531 19.26 -2.01 -1.84
N SER A 532 20.39 -1.32 -1.66
CA SER A 532 20.98 -0.49 -2.71
C SER A 532 21.26 -1.30 -3.97
N GLY A 533 22.02 -2.40 -3.84
CA GLY A 533 22.29 -3.30 -4.96
C GLY A 533 21.06 -4.06 -5.47
N ALA A 534 20.04 -4.28 -4.63
CA ALA A 534 18.76 -4.81 -5.09
C ALA A 534 18.00 -3.81 -5.97
N ARG A 535 18.02 -2.50 -5.64
CA ARG A 535 17.43 -1.45 -6.49
C ARG A 535 18.16 -1.35 -7.83
N ASP A 536 19.49 -1.41 -7.81
CA ASP A 536 20.30 -1.44 -9.04
C ASP A 536 19.95 -2.65 -9.91
N ALA A 537 19.75 -3.81 -9.28
CA ALA A 537 19.33 -5.02 -9.99
C ALA A 537 17.91 -4.89 -10.59
N LEU A 538 16.98 -4.20 -9.94
CA LEU A 538 15.67 -3.91 -10.51
C LEU A 538 15.78 -2.92 -11.68
N ALA A 539 16.63 -1.91 -11.58
CA ALA A 539 16.91 -0.96 -12.65
C ALA A 539 17.50 -1.65 -13.88
N ALA A 540 18.38 -2.64 -13.70
CA ALA A 540 18.94 -3.44 -14.78
C ALA A 540 17.91 -4.32 -15.54
N LEU A 541 16.70 -4.49 -15.00
CA LEU A 541 15.61 -5.23 -15.68
C LEU A 541 14.77 -4.35 -16.61
N LEU A 542 15.00 -3.03 -16.60
CA LEU A 542 14.37 -2.09 -17.53
C LEU A 542 14.84 -2.34 -18.97
N ARG A 543 14.09 -1.82 -19.93
CA ARG A 543 14.53 -1.83 -21.34
C ARG A 543 15.70 -0.86 -21.53
N GLU A 544 16.56 -1.13 -22.50
CA GLU A 544 17.65 -0.21 -22.83
C GLU A 544 17.09 1.15 -23.27
N GLY A 545 17.69 2.24 -22.79
CA GLY A 545 17.32 3.61 -23.15
C GLY A 545 16.20 4.24 -22.32
N GLU A 546 15.68 3.55 -21.30
CA GLU A 546 14.71 4.13 -20.37
C GLU A 546 15.32 5.32 -19.61
N ARG A 547 14.55 6.40 -19.47
CA ARG A 547 14.96 7.61 -18.73
C ARG A 547 14.75 7.40 -17.24
N TYR A 548 15.71 7.85 -16.42
CA TYR A 548 15.65 7.80 -14.95
C TYR A 548 15.39 6.39 -14.38
N PRO A 549 16.22 5.40 -14.73
CA PRO A 549 16.00 4.00 -14.35
C PRO A 549 15.86 3.79 -12.83
N GLU A 550 16.59 4.56 -12.03
CA GLU A 550 16.52 4.58 -10.58
C GLU A 550 15.15 5.00 -10.02
N LEU A 551 14.40 5.83 -10.74
CA LEU A 551 13.08 6.33 -10.32
C LEU A 551 11.96 5.37 -10.73
N ILE A 552 12.09 4.70 -11.87
CA ILE A 552 10.99 3.88 -12.45
C ILE A 552 11.11 2.38 -12.17
N ALA A 553 12.27 1.90 -11.70
CA ALA A 553 12.54 0.47 -11.49
C ALA A 553 11.50 -0.23 -10.61
N ARG A 554 11.08 0.42 -9.50
CA ARG A 554 10.05 -0.13 -8.59
C ARG A 554 8.70 -0.27 -9.28
N GLY A 555 8.30 0.74 -10.05
CA GLY A 555 7.08 0.69 -10.84
C GLY A 555 7.12 -0.40 -11.92
N HIS A 556 8.26 -0.58 -12.59
CA HIS A 556 8.42 -1.65 -13.58
C HIS A 556 8.41 -3.04 -12.94
N ALA A 557 8.98 -3.22 -11.74
CA ALA A 557 8.89 -4.48 -11.01
C ALA A 557 7.44 -4.85 -10.64
N LEU A 558 6.62 -3.84 -10.33
CA LEU A 558 5.18 -4.00 -10.11
C LEU A 558 4.47 -4.42 -11.40
N ASP A 559 4.73 -3.71 -12.51
CA ASP A 559 4.17 -4.07 -13.83
C ASP A 559 4.53 -5.51 -14.21
N ALA A 560 5.80 -5.90 -14.04
CA ALA A 560 6.29 -7.24 -14.34
C ALA A 560 5.58 -8.32 -13.49
N SER A 561 5.44 -8.07 -12.18
CA SER A 561 4.75 -9.00 -11.28
C SER A 561 3.25 -9.12 -11.61
N ALA A 562 2.61 -7.99 -11.93
CA ALA A 562 1.21 -7.94 -12.36
C ALA A 562 1.01 -8.63 -13.73
N LEU A 563 1.92 -8.45 -14.68
CA LEU A 563 1.89 -9.09 -16.00
C LEU A 563 1.96 -10.61 -15.90
N LEU A 564 2.84 -11.15 -15.04
CA LEU A 564 2.98 -12.59 -14.81
C LEU A 564 1.73 -13.18 -14.14
N LEU A 565 1.11 -12.45 -13.20
CA LEU A 565 -0.17 -12.85 -12.63
C LEU A 565 -1.28 -12.80 -13.68
N ALA A 566 -1.37 -11.72 -14.47
CA ALA A 566 -2.35 -11.56 -15.52
C ALA A 566 -2.27 -12.68 -16.56
N HIS A 567 -1.05 -13.11 -16.92
CA HIS A 567 -0.81 -14.24 -17.80
C HIS A 567 -1.51 -15.50 -17.27
N GLU A 568 -1.28 -15.81 -16.00
CA GLU A 568 -1.88 -16.97 -15.35
C GLU A 568 -3.40 -16.85 -15.18
N VAL A 569 -3.92 -15.64 -14.93
CA VAL A 569 -5.36 -15.38 -14.89
C VAL A 569 -6.00 -15.65 -16.25
N VAL A 570 -5.46 -15.06 -17.32
CA VAL A 570 -5.97 -15.22 -18.68
C VAL A 570 -6.03 -16.69 -19.08
N THR A 571 -4.97 -17.46 -18.83
CA THR A 571 -4.96 -18.89 -19.18
C THR A 571 -6.10 -19.67 -18.51
N ARG A 572 -6.53 -19.28 -17.31
CA ARG A 572 -7.65 -19.93 -16.60
C ARG A 572 -9.00 -19.45 -17.08
N LEU A 573 -9.10 -18.16 -17.43
CA LEU A 573 -10.28 -17.63 -18.09
C LEU A 573 -10.51 -18.37 -19.42
N GLU A 574 -9.48 -18.56 -20.24
CA GLU A 574 -9.62 -19.26 -21.53
C GLU A 574 -10.17 -20.67 -21.39
N GLN A 575 -9.82 -21.36 -20.30
CA GLN A 575 -10.29 -22.73 -20.05
C GLN A 575 -11.74 -22.80 -19.58
N ARG A 576 -12.27 -21.75 -18.96
CA ARG A 576 -13.53 -21.79 -18.20
C ARG A 576 -14.58 -20.79 -18.66
N ALA A 577 -14.15 -19.66 -19.20
CA ALA A 577 -14.97 -18.56 -19.70
C ALA A 577 -14.21 -17.80 -20.82
N PRO A 578 -14.09 -18.39 -22.04
CA PRO A 578 -13.31 -17.84 -23.15
C PRO A 578 -13.68 -16.40 -23.52
N SER A 579 -14.95 -16.03 -23.49
CA SER A 579 -15.39 -14.68 -23.84
C SER A 579 -15.01 -13.66 -22.76
N VAL A 580 -14.90 -14.09 -21.51
CA VAL A 580 -14.32 -13.27 -20.44
C VAL A 580 -12.82 -13.10 -20.66
N ALA A 581 -12.12 -14.15 -21.11
CA ALA A 581 -10.68 -14.08 -21.42
C ALA A 581 -10.39 -13.09 -22.57
N ALA A 582 -11.16 -13.16 -23.65
CA ALA A 582 -11.06 -12.23 -24.78
C ALA A 582 -11.29 -10.79 -24.34
N ALA A 583 -12.37 -10.53 -23.59
CA ALA A 583 -12.66 -9.22 -23.04
C ALA A 583 -11.58 -8.72 -22.07
N PHE A 584 -10.99 -9.61 -21.26
CA PHE A 584 -9.91 -9.27 -20.34
C PHE A 584 -8.64 -8.90 -21.10
N ARG A 585 -8.32 -9.59 -22.21
CA ARG A 585 -7.21 -9.19 -23.08
C ARG A 585 -7.43 -7.82 -23.70
N GLU A 586 -8.59 -7.63 -24.30
CA GLU A 586 -8.96 -6.38 -24.99
C GLU A 586 -9.04 -5.19 -24.04
N GLY A 587 -9.58 -5.39 -22.82
CA GLY A 587 -9.88 -4.30 -21.89
C GLY A 587 -8.84 -4.06 -20.80
N VAL A 588 -8.06 -5.09 -20.43
CA VAL A 588 -7.17 -5.05 -19.25
C VAL A 588 -5.71 -5.21 -19.65
N THR A 589 -5.30 -6.35 -20.22
CA THR A 589 -3.89 -6.54 -20.58
C THR A 589 -3.49 -5.68 -21.76
N LEU A 590 -4.42 -5.40 -22.67
CA LEU A 590 -4.19 -4.76 -23.97
C LEU A 590 -3.17 -5.54 -24.81
N LEU A 591 -3.14 -6.86 -24.63
CA LEU A 591 -2.22 -7.78 -25.29
C LEU A 591 -2.97 -8.95 -25.88
N GLU A 592 -2.68 -9.24 -27.14
CA GLU A 592 -3.00 -10.54 -27.73
C GLU A 592 -2.17 -11.64 -27.07
N ALA A 593 -2.55 -12.90 -27.29
CA ALA A 593 -1.88 -14.05 -26.68
C ALA A 593 -0.37 -14.08 -27.01
N GLU A 594 -0.02 -13.90 -28.28
CA GLU A 594 1.37 -13.91 -28.76
C GLU A 594 2.18 -12.75 -28.19
N ASP A 595 1.57 -11.56 -28.07
CA ASP A 595 2.20 -10.38 -27.47
C ASP A 595 2.47 -10.58 -25.98
N HIS A 596 1.56 -11.23 -25.26
CA HIS A 596 1.74 -11.54 -23.84
C HIS A 596 2.92 -12.49 -23.63
N ASP A 597 2.98 -13.57 -24.39
CA ASP A 597 4.10 -14.53 -24.35
C ASP A 597 5.42 -13.84 -24.72
N SER A 598 5.43 -12.98 -25.75
CA SER A 598 6.60 -12.21 -26.16
C SER A 598 7.08 -11.26 -25.06
N GLN A 599 6.18 -10.56 -24.36
CA GLN A 599 6.55 -9.69 -23.24
C GLN A 599 7.12 -10.47 -22.04
N VAL A 600 6.54 -11.62 -21.72
CA VAL A 600 7.06 -12.50 -20.66
C VAL A 600 8.44 -13.02 -21.05
N GLU A 601 8.63 -13.44 -22.31
CA GLU A 601 9.92 -13.91 -22.81
C GLU A 601 10.99 -12.81 -22.77
N GLY A 602 10.66 -11.60 -23.24
CA GLY A 602 11.57 -10.47 -23.17
C GLY A 602 11.97 -10.10 -21.73
N LEU A 603 11.06 -10.23 -20.76
CA LEU A 603 11.40 -10.08 -19.34
C LEU A 603 12.37 -11.16 -18.87
N LEU A 604 12.12 -12.42 -19.26
CA LEU A 604 12.99 -13.56 -18.92
C LEU A 604 14.40 -13.39 -19.52
N GLU A 605 14.51 -12.87 -20.74
CA GLU A 605 15.79 -12.59 -21.40
C GLU A 605 16.56 -11.48 -20.70
N ARG A 606 15.92 -10.36 -20.35
CA ARG A 606 16.57 -9.28 -19.58
C ARG A 606 17.07 -9.77 -18.22
N ALA A 607 16.25 -10.54 -17.50
CA ALA A 607 16.66 -11.13 -16.23
C ALA A 607 17.82 -12.11 -16.38
N LEU A 608 17.86 -12.89 -17.47
CA LEU A 608 18.95 -13.80 -17.77
C LEU A 608 20.25 -13.05 -18.12
N ALA A 609 20.15 -11.96 -18.88
CA ALA A 609 21.28 -11.11 -19.25
C ALA A 609 21.92 -10.46 -18.00
N ALA A 610 21.09 -10.05 -17.05
CA ALA A 610 21.51 -9.41 -15.81
C ALA A 610 21.90 -10.40 -14.68
N ARG A 611 21.86 -11.72 -14.92
CA ARG A 611 22.04 -12.75 -13.86
C ARG A 611 23.35 -12.66 -13.07
N GLY A 612 24.38 -12.04 -13.67
CA GLY A 612 25.70 -11.87 -13.06
C GLY A 612 25.79 -10.74 -12.04
N LEU A 613 24.75 -9.90 -11.90
CA LEU A 613 24.76 -8.76 -10.99
C LEU A 613 24.83 -9.23 -9.52
N THR A 614 25.80 -8.66 -8.82
CA THR A 614 25.98 -8.78 -7.37
C THR A 614 25.32 -7.59 -6.69
N PHE A 615 24.68 -7.79 -5.53
CA PHE A 615 24.08 -6.68 -4.78
C PHE A 615 25.08 -5.87 -3.95
N GLY A 616 26.38 -6.15 -4.08
CA GLY A 616 27.43 -5.47 -3.33
C GLY A 616 27.49 -5.88 -1.85
N GLU A 617 28.08 -5.00 -1.05
CA GLU A 617 28.19 -5.13 0.40
C GLU A 617 26.86 -4.79 1.10
N PRO A 618 26.62 -5.32 2.31
CA PRO A 618 25.44 -4.95 3.09
C PRO A 618 25.32 -3.44 3.33
N ASP A 619 24.11 -2.91 3.18
CA ASP A 619 23.83 -1.49 3.46
C ASP A 619 23.94 -1.16 4.95
N LEU A 620 23.67 -2.17 5.79
CA LEU A 620 23.83 -2.08 7.23
C LEU A 620 25.19 -2.64 7.61
N VAL A 621 26.19 -1.76 7.75
CA VAL A 621 27.53 -2.17 8.19
C VAL A 621 27.50 -2.46 9.69
N GLU A 622 27.83 -3.69 10.09
CA GLU A 622 28.23 -3.97 11.47
C GLU A 622 29.50 -3.17 11.74
N VAL A 623 29.43 -2.16 12.62
CA VAL A 623 30.63 -1.42 13.04
C VAL A 623 31.55 -2.43 13.73
N ALA A 624 32.61 -2.82 13.04
CA ALA A 624 33.59 -3.78 13.54
C ALA A 624 34.15 -3.29 14.88
N THR A 625 33.88 -4.06 15.94
CA THR A 625 34.29 -3.76 17.33
C THR A 625 35.77 -4.02 17.60
N ASN A 626 36.54 -4.43 16.58
CA ASN A 626 37.95 -4.78 16.70
C ASN A 626 38.84 -3.54 16.56
N GLY A 627 39.19 -2.93 17.69
CA GLY A 627 40.27 -1.95 17.79
C GLY A 627 39.89 -0.56 18.29
N LEU A 628 38.61 -0.31 18.58
CA LEU A 628 38.16 0.94 19.19
C LEU A 628 38.22 0.83 20.72
N ASP A 629 38.96 1.77 21.33
CA ASP A 629 38.94 2.02 22.79
C ASP A 629 37.48 2.03 23.28
N THR A 630 37.24 1.52 24.47
CA THR A 630 35.97 1.62 25.21
C THR A 630 35.33 3.01 25.17
N SER A 631 36.10 4.09 25.00
CA SER A 631 35.60 5.45 24.77
C SER A 631 35.07 5.70 23.34
N THR A 632 35.56 4.99 22.34
CA THR A 632 35.23 5.13 20.90
C THR A 632 34.25 4.07 20.39
N ARG A 633 34.02 2.97 21.15
CA ARG A 633 32.77 2.19 21.06
C ARG A 633 31.53 3.10 21.14
N ARG A 634 31.69 4.30 21.72
CA ARG A 634 30.64 5.32 21.84
C ARG A 634 30.31 6.16 20.60
N GLN A 635 30.95 5.97 19.43
CA GLN A 635 30.82 6.99 18.37
C GLN A 635 30.09 6.58 17.08
N TRP A 636 29.82 5.30 16.84
CA TRP A 636 29.16 4.90 15.57
C TRP A 636 27.92 4.00 15.73
N LEU A 637 27.69 3.48 16.93
CA LEU A 637 26.49 2.71 17.30
C LEU A 637 25.69 3.24 18.51
N PRO A 638 26.18 4.09 19.43
CA PRO A 638 25.37 4.48 20.60
C PRO A 638 24.77 5.86 20.47
N HIS A 639 24.87 6.50 19.30
CA HIS A 639 23.75 7.35 19.00
C HIS A 639 22.50 6.51 18.87
N LEU A 640 22.52 5.21 18.53
CA LEU A 640 21.30 4.40 18.54
C LEU A 640 20.64 4.19 19.92
N PHE A 641 21.37 4.18 21.03
CA PHE A 641 20.84 3.88 22.36
C PHE A 641 21.83 4.30 23.48
N ASP A 642 21.81 5.58 23.90
CA ASP A 642 22.38 6.03 25.19
C ASP A 642 21.39 6.95 25.90
#